data_AF-A0A833YN16-F1
#
_entry.id   AF-A0A833YN16-F1
#
_cell.length_a   1.000
_cell.length_b   1.000
_cell.length_c   1.000
_cell.angle_alpha   90.00
_cell.angle_beta   90.00
_cell.angle_gamma   90.00
#
_symmetry.space_group_name_H-M   'P 1'
#
loop_
_entity.id
_entity.type
_entity.pdbx_description
1 polymer ?
#
loop_
_entity_poly.entity_id
_entity_poly.type
_entity_poly.pdbx_seq_one_letter_code
_entity_poly.pdbx_strand_id
1 'polypeptide(L)'
;MLGYGEEEDTDLCLSSSYKELEDVSAHKEKGGLGDAVYAVPCRSQKVSLSHGVDSEDEENISEQDGFPDSPLIPQCTAEKDGEHSVLNLKDEKPPLCGKPPPSPDIIGKIHQQWIEITKEKFEELKEENLHVNSTNRTLTLELNMVKQEMKKLKRMQKENGQLKEAEQASCQEVAAPELFSLRKQTQELVDENDGLKMTVHRLNVELSRYQTKFRHLSKEESIDIEGLPSKDPIPPWLVDIKYLSPLLLAYEDRMKEKDELIATIQEEMRMFGIRAQEVVKENKELHEQLIKSSPVTTKEWHQFQTQAELVLEENRLLIEQLEIQQIKAQHTHQEHLQEVSKLTKQLMLLESKTQSQEKELIKSKEQLEILCTECQELKTQLDGKIAMKVHASIVGELESVSWSGPLCVHLVWDSLHFPDLCVFSFTSQLQREDDRENAEMEELMENLVVLQVQKKSLLLEKDSLMARVKVLEAELARARKINRRSQKKIDILTKQVEKAMENEMSAHQYLANVVGLAENVTQERDNLVYLAKCLESEKHGVLDKIVKGNIRMGRLEEKVKGYKKLAALKVNDISHCLTEQQKDFADKTAQFQQEMRHLHRLLQDKQDVLDEALQQKREMEGELEVVWESTSKENQRIRELLQATLERTGVWDHTRRIEDPCLGSISQRDVLVGCSFSYCDLKSPPTTRQSLWEPLD
;
A
#
# COMPACT_ATOMS: atom_id res chain seq x y z
N MET A 1 -5.56 46.59 -24.97
CA MET A 1 -6.45 45.46 -25.31
C MET A 1 -5.54 44.41 -25.94
N LEU A 2 -5.24 43.34 -25.21
CA LEU A 2 -6.06 42.11 -25.10
C LEU A 2 -5.99 41.31 -26.42
N GLY A 3 -5.40 40.11 -26.44
CA GLY A 3 -4.79 39.39 -25.31
C GLY A 3 -3.76 38.32 -25.73
N TYR A 4 -3.14 37.70 -24.73
CA TYR A 4 -2.27 36.55 -24.90
C TYR A 4 -3.12 35.28 -25.06
N GLY A 5 -2.65 34.35 -25.88
CA GLY A 5 -3.01 32.94 -25.83
C GLY A 5 -1.72 32.14 -25.66
N GLU A 6 -1.68 31.30 -24.63
CA GLU A 6 -0.58 30.36 -24.39
C GLU A 6 -1.07 29.00 -24.89
N GLU A 7 -0.35 28.38 -25.82
CA GLU A 7 -0.55 26.98 -26.22
C GLU A 7 0.60 26.16 -25.63
N GLU A 8 0.26 25.10 -24.89
CA GLU A 8 1.23 24.25 -24.19
C GLU A 8 1.69 23.09 -25.08
N ASP A 9 2.97 23.08 -25.47
CA ASP A 9 3.59 21.95 -26.17
C ASP A 9 3.72 20.71 -25.25
N THR A 10 2.82 19.73 -25.40
CA THR A 10 2.93 18.43 -24.71
C THR A 10 3.61 17.37 -25.58
N ASP A 11 4.94 17.41 -25.64
CA ASP A 11 5.75 16.37 -26.31
C ASP A 11 5.64 15.01 -25.58
N LEU A 12 5.00 14.03 -26.22
CA LEU A 12 4.80 12.67 -25.69
C LEU A 12 5.73 11.65 -26.37
N CYS A 13 7.01 11.68 -25.98
CA CYS A 13 8.01 10.73 -26.50
C CYS A 13 7.79 9.30 -25.98
N LEU A 14 7.25 8.41 -26.81
CA LEU A 14 7.17 6.96 -26.57
C LEU A 14 7.94 6.17 -27.65
N SER A 15 9.18 5.80 -27.35
CA SER A 15 10.02 5.00 -28.24
C SER A 15 9.86 3.50 -27.97
N SER A 16 9.03 2.80 -28.76
CA SER A 16 8.91 1.34 -28.71
C SER A 16 9.95 0.65 -29.61
N SER A 17 10.97 0.04 -28.99
CA SER A 17 12.02 -0.70 -29.70
C SER A 17 11.55 -2.09 -30.15
N TYR A 18 10.85 -2.18 -31.29
CA TYR A 18 10.66 -3.46 -31.98
C TYR A 18 11.99 -3.95 -32.56
N LYS A 19 12.45 -5.12 -32.09
CA LYS A 19 13.49 -5.92 -32.73
C LYS A 19 12.86 -7.21 -33.24
N GLU A 20 12.63 -7.28 -34.54
CA GLU A 20 12.31 -8.53 -35.22
C GLU A 20 13.61 -9.28 -35.57
N LEU A 21 13.54 -10.61 -35.67
CA LEU A 21 14.69 -11.49 -35.83
C LEU A 21 14.91 -11.85 -37.30
N GLU A 22 16.07 -11.52 -37.84
CA GLU A 22 16.54 -12.07 -39.12
C GLU A 22 17.49 -13.25 -38.83
N ASP A 23 17.10 -14.45 -39.29
CA ASP A 23 17.90 -15.68 -39.21
C ASP A 23 18.45 -16.00 -40.61
N VAL A 24 19.75 -16.35 -40.71
CA VAL A 24 20.26 -17.35 -41.67
C VAL A 24 21.77 -17.66 -41.47
N SER A 25 22.03 -18.90 -41.05
CA SER A 25 23.22 -19.71 -41.36
C SER A 25 24.63 -19.35 -40.80
N ALA A 26 25.20 -20.31 -40.07
CA ALA A 26 26.59 -20.75 -40.20
C ALA A 26 26.66 -22.27 -39.94
N HIS A 27 27.66 -22.98 -40.50
CA HIS A 27 27.75 -24.44 -40.42
C HIS A 27 28.67 -24.97 -39.31
N LYS A 28 28.25 -26.09 -38.71
CA LYS A 28 29.07 -27.23 -38.20
C LYS A 28 30.38 -26.93 -37.45
N GLU A 29 30.46 -27.43 -36.22
CA GLU A 29 31.54 -28.37 -35.89
C GLU A 29 31.03 -29.50 -34.97
N LYS A 30 31.89 -30.46 -34.59
CA LYS A 30 31.48 -31.81 -34.16
C LYS A 30 32.46 -32.48 -33.20
N GLY A 31 32.00 -32.81 -31.98
CA GLY A 31 32.63 -33.82 -31.09
C GLY A 31 32.75 -33.40 -29.62
N GLY A 32 32.90 -34.37 -28.72
CA GLY A 32 33.25 -34.14 -27.30
C GLY A 32 32.37 -34.89 -26.30
N LEU A 33 32.73 -36.13 -25.96
CA LEU A 33 32.13 -36.96 -24.89
C LEU A 33 32.20 -36.31 -23.50
N GLY A 34 31.22 -36.60 -22.64
CA GLY A 34 31.26 -36.30 -21.20
C GLY A 34 30.07 -36.87 -20.44
N ASP A 35 30.19 -38.09 -19.90
CA ASP A 35 29.16 -38.77 -19.10
C ASP A 35 29.44 -38.62 -17.59
N ALA A 36 28.42 -38.25 -16.81
CA ALA A 36 28.44 -38.24 -15.34
C ALA A 36 27.01 -38.19 -14.77
N VAL A 37 26.66 -39.17 -13.91
CA VAL A 37 25.32 -39.34 -13.34
C VAL A 37 25.24 -38.84 -11.90
N TYR A 38 24.19 -38.07 -11.56
CA TYR A 38 23.55 -38.18 -10.24
C TYR A 38 22.03 -37.90 -10.31
N ALA A 39 21.31 -38.31 -9.26
CA ALA A 39 19.91 -38.73 -9.37
C ALA A 39 18.84 -37.69 -8.99
N VAL A 40 17.66 -37.84 -9.60
CA VAL A 40 16.38 -37.22 -9.20
C VAL A 40 15.52 -38.27 -8.47
N PRO A 41 14.97 -38.00 -7.27
CA PRO A 41 14.05 -38.93 -6.60
C PRO A 41 12.63 -38.88 -7.19
N CYS A 42 12.21 -39.93 -7.88
CA CYS A 42 10.81 -40.13 -8.23
C CYS A 42 9.96 -40.41 -6.99
N ARG A 43 8.76 -39.79 -6.87
CA ARG A 43 7.74 -40.18 -5.88
C ARG A 43 6.66 -41.04 -6.53
N SER A 44 6.23 -42.08 -5.81
CA SER A 44 5.33 -43.11 -6.31
C SER A 44 3.84 -42.75 -6.15
N GLN A 45 3.12 -42.80 -7.27
CA GLN A 45 1.80 -43.43 -7.45
C GLN A 45 1.55 -44.58 -6.42
N LYS A 46 0.40 -44.85 -5.78
CA LYS A 46 -1.07 -44.79 -6.05
C LYS A 46 -1.80 -44.72 -4.67
N VAL A 47 -3.12 -44.62 -4.41
CA VAL A 47 -4.39 -45.16 -4.98
C VAL A 47 -5.53 -44.13 -4.76
N SER A 48 -6.73 -44.34 -5.36
CA SER A 48 -7.85 -43.39 -5.49
C SER A 48 -9.15 -43.79 -4.74
N LEU A 49 -10.24 -42.99 -4.94
CA LEU A 49 -11.65 -43.14 -4.51
C LEU A 49 -11.98 -42.74 -3.04
N SER A 50 -13.16 -42.18 -2.70
CA SER A 50 -14.30 -41.69 -3.52
C SER A 50 -15.33 -40.88 -2.69
N HIS A 51 -15.91 -39.80 -3.25
CA HIS A 51 -17.36 -39.51 -3.22
C HIS A 51 -17.69 -38.38 -4.22
N GLY A 52 -18.97 -38.24 -4.59
CA GLY A 52 -19.52 -37.05 -5.24
C GLY A 52 -21.05 -37.07 -5.21
N VAL A 53 -21.67 -35.88 -5.18
CA VAL A 53 -23.14 -35.60 -5.25
C VAL A 53 -24.03 -36.28 -4.18
N ASP A 54 -25.23 -35.80 -3.81
CA ASP A 54 -26.02 -34.65 -4.32
C ASP A 54 -26.96 -34.05 -3.22
N SER A 55 -27.80 -33.09 -3.63
CA SER A 55 -29.11 -32.70 -3.06
C SER A 55 -29.18 -31.81 -1.79
N GLU A 56 -30.37 -31.22 -1.60
CA GLU A 56 -30.64 -29.96 -0.87
C GLU A 56 -31.63 -30.17 0.32
N ASP A 57 -32.15 -29.05 0.84
CA ASP A 57 -33.45 -28.86 1.51
C ASP A 57 -33.67 -28.94 3.04
N GLU A 58 -34.55 -28.02 3.46
CA GLU A 58 -35.42 -27.92 4.64
C GLU A 58 -34.96 -27.42 6.04
N GLU A 59 -35.89 -26.66 6.60
CA GLU A 59 -35.95 -25.78 7.79
C GLU A 59 -35.70 -26.45 9.17
N ASN A 60 -35.14 -25.77 10.21
CA ASN A 60 -35.83 -24.96 11.27
C ASN A 60 -36.74 -25.83 12.21
N ILE A 61 -36.97 -25.63 13.53
CA ILE A 61 -36.97 -24.46 14.43
C ILE A 61 -36.74 -24.93 15.90
N SER A 62 -36.20 -24.04 16.78
CA SER A 62 -36.33 -23.99 18.27
C SER A 62 -35.76 -25.09 19.18
N GLU A 63 -35.78 -24.97 20.53
CA GLU A 63 -35.30 -23.93 21.49
C GLU A 63 -35.64 -24.38 22.96
N GLN A 64 -35.08 -23.70 23.97
CA GLN A 64 -35.47 -23.63 25.40
C GLN A 64 -35.18 -24.80 26.37
N ASP A 65 -34.06 -24.65 27.09
CA ASP A 65 -33.94 -24.33 28.54
C ASP A 65 -34.72 -25.13 29.63
N GLY A 66 -34.12 -25.31 30.81
CA GLY A 66 -34.79 -25.91 31.99
C GLY A 66 -33.93 -26.69 33.01
N PHE A 67 -33.02 -26.03 33.73
CA PHE A 67 -32.49 -26.51 35.03
C PHE A 67 -33.48 -26.12 36.17
N PRO A 68 -33.65 -26.90 37.27
CA PRO A 68 -32.66 -26.86 38.36
C PRO A 68 -32.51 -28.10 39.30
N ASP A 69 -31.27 -28.27 39.76
CA ASP A 69 -30.80 -28.68 41.11
C ASP A 69 -31.14 -30.01 41.82
N SER A 70 -30.25 -30.28 42.79
CA SER A 70 -30.08 -31.46 43.69
C SER A 70 -30.97 -31.35 44.97
N PRO A 71 -30.91 -32.20 46.07
CA PRO A 71 -29.78 -33.05 46.52
C PRO A 71 -30.05 -34.33 47.39
N LEU A 72 -28.95 -34.90 47.92
CA LEU A 72 -28.75 -35.70 49.16
C LEU A 72 -28.62 -37.24 49.12
N ILE A 73 -27.42 -37.70 49.52
CA ILE A 73 -27.08 -38.78 50.48
C ILE A 73 -27.54 -40.23 50.18
N PRO A 74 -26.58 -41.18 50.17
CA PRO A 74 -26.67 -42.33 51.09
C PRO A 74 -25.57 -42.36 52.18
N GLN A 75 -25.85 -43.03 53.30
CA GLN A 75 -24.86 -43.36 54.35
C GLN A 75 -24.35 -44.80 54.23
N CYS A 76 -23.11 -45.01 54.70
CA CYS A 76 -22.55 -46.19 55.37
C CYS A 76 -23.08 -47.61 55.06
N THR A 77 -22.17 -48.54 54.74
CA THR A 77 -21.71 -49.62 55.67
C THR A 77 -20.66 -50.54 55.01
N ALA A 78 -19.83 -51.21 55.83
CA ALA A 78 -18.83 -52.25 55.48
C ALA A 78 -17.66 -51.81 54.57
N GLU A 79 -16.43 -52.35 54.60
CA GLU A 79 -15.65 -53.22 55.52
C GLU A 79 -14.13 -53.00 55.14
N LYS A 80 -13.06 -53.50 55.80
CA LYS A 80 -12.85 -54.52 56.85
C LYS A 80 -11.51 -54.30 57.62
N ASP A 81 -11.22 -55.21 58.56
CA ASP A 81 -9.94 -55.70 59.16
C ASP A 81 -8.57 -55.05 58.79
N GLY A 82 -7.65 -54.93 59.77
CA GLY A 82 -6.26 -54.55 59.46
C GLY A 82 -5.12 -54.62 60.52
N GLU A 83 -5.34 -54.42 61.83
CA GLU A 83 -4.21 -54.27 62.79
C GLU A 83 -4.38 -55.00 64.13
N HIS A 84 -3.33 -55.74 64.57
CA HIS A 84 -3.04 -56.06 65.99
C HIS A 84 -1.61 -56.59 66.22
N SER A 85 -0.76 -55.83 66.92
CA SER A 85 0.22 -56.26 67.97
C SER A 85 1.13 -55.07 68.33
N VAL A 86 1.13 -54.44 69.53
CA VAL A 86 1.28 -54.92 70.93
C VAL A 86 2.75 -55.11 71.36
N LEU A 87 3.01 -54.94 72.68
CA LEU A 87 4.28 -54.88 73.45
C LEU A 87 4.74 -53.43 73.77
N ASN A 88 5.27 -53.10 74.96
CA ASN A 88 5.72 -53.94 76.09
C ASN A 88 5.53 -53.27 77.48
N LEU A 89 5.83 -53.98 78.58
CA LEU A 89 5.59 -53.54 79.99
C LEU A 89 6.87 -53.20 80.81
N LYS A 90 6.65 -52.63 82.01
CA LYS A 90 7.33 -52.85 83.34
C LYS A 90 8.18 -51.74 84.01
N ASP A 91 7.59 -51.17 85.07
CA ASP A 91 7.93 -51.31 86.51
C ASP A 91 9.29 -50.91 87.14
N GLU A 92 9.14 -50.05 88.17
CA GLU A 92 9.71 -50.09 89.54
C GLU A 92 11.09 -49.49 89.93
N LYS A 93 10.99 -48.55 90.90
CA LYS A 93 11.93 -48.15 91.99
C LYS A 93 13.29 -47.50 91.65
N PRO A 94 13.60 -46.40 92.37
CA PRO A 94 14.85 -46.37 93.16
C PRO A 94 14.68 -45.78 94.60
N PRO A 95 15.59 -46.08 95.55
CA PRO A 95 15.56 -45.55 96.92
C PRO A 95 16.66 -44.51 97.23
N LEU A 96 16.43 -43.61 98.19
CA LEU A 96 17.49 -42.85 98.86
C LEU A 96 17.23 -42.68 100.36
N CYS A 97 18.22 -42.98 101.19
CA CYS A 97 18.27 -42.64 102.61
C CYS A 97 19.67 -42.14 102.96
N GLY A 98 19.86 -40.82 102.97
CA GLY A 98 21.07 -40.14 103.40
C GLY A 98 20.74 -39.27 104.62
N LYS A 99 21.29 -39.62 105.79
CA LYS A 99 20.85 -39.02 107.07
C LYS A 99 21.23 -37.54 107.19
N PRO A 100 20.34 -36.68 107.73
CA PRO A 100 20.65 -35.33 108.22
C PRO A 100 21.12 -35.36 109.69
N PRO A 101 21.45 -34.22 110.35
CA PRO A 101 21.57 -32.83 109.89
C PRO A 101 23.04 -32.32 109.95
N PRO A 102 23.33 -31.00 109.81
CA PRO A 102 23.17 -30.07 110.93
C PRO A 102 22.19 -28.91 110.68
N SER A 103 21.75 -28.26 111.77
CA SER A 103 20.73 -27.21 111.85
C SER A 103 19.30 -27.63 111.42
N PRO A 104 18.24 -27.08 112.04
CA PRO A 104 16.87 -27.20 111.52
C PRO A 104 16.73 -26.61 110.11
N ASP A 105 17.59 -25.64 109.83
CA ASP A 105 17.72 -24.83 108.63
C ASP A 105 18.08 -25.59 107.33
N ILE A 106 18.40 -26.89 107.41
CA ILE A 106 18.79 -27.70 106.25
C ILE A 106 17.87 -28.91 106.02
N ILE A 107 17.50 -29.68 107.06
CA ILE A 107 16.60 -30.86 106.86
C ILE A 107 15.23 -30.44 106.35
N GLY A 108 14.64 -29.44 107.03
CA GLY A 108 13.32 -28.93 106.70
C GLY A 108 13.31 -28.50 105.24
N LYS A 109 14.32 -27.70 104.85
CA LYS A 109 14.49 -27.25 103.46
C LYS A 109 14.64 -28.42 102.49
N ILE A 110 15.53 -29.39 102.70
CA ILE A 110 15.74 -30.49 101.74
C ILE A 110 14.51 -31.40 101.59
N HIS A 111 13.83 -31.75 102.69
CA HIS A 111 12.70 -32.68 102.61
C HIS A 111 11.40 -31.98 102.16
N GLN A 112 11.24 -30.71 102.52
CA GLN A 112 10.21 -29.84 101.96
C GLN A 112 10.46 -29.64 100.46
N GLN A 113 11.69 -29.28 100.05
CA GLN A 113 12.10 -29.18 98.64
C GLN A 113 11.78 -30.43 97.85
N TRP A 114 11.99 -31.65 98.36
CA TRP A 114 11.63 -32.85 97.60
C TRP A 114 10.12 -33.03 97.39
N ILE A 115 9.30 -32.66 98.38
CA ILE A 115 7.83 -32.69 98.25
C ILE A 115 7.35 -31.55 97.34
N GLU A 116 7.99 -30.38 97.42
CA GLU A 116 7.76 -29.23 96.55
C GLU A 116 8.15 -29.59 95.11
N ILE A 117 9.38 -30.01 94.81
CA ILE A 117 9.86 -30.48 93.50
C ILE A 117 8.96 -31.59 92.90
N THR A 118 8.42 -32.49 93.71
CA THR A 118 7.54 -33.57 93.19
C THR A 118 6.13 -33.07 92.89
N LYS A 119 5.60 -32.11 93.66
CA LYS A 119 4.33 -31.43 93.36
C LYS A 119 4.47 -30.44 92.22
N GLU A 120 5.57 -29.70 92.19
CA GLU A 120 6.03 -28.79 91.14
C GLU A 120 6.06 -29.56 89.82
N LYS A 121 6.78 -30.69 89.72
CA LYS A 121 6.77 -31.54 88.51
C LYS A 121 5.40 -32.09 88.11
N PHE A 122 4.50 -32.35 89.06
CA PHE A 122 3.14 -32.81 88.74
C PHE A 122 2.25 -31.66 88.24
N GLU A 123 2.38 -30.47 88.82
CA GLU A 123 1.70 -29.27 88.36
C GLU A 123 2.31 -28.73 87.05
N GLU A 124 3.62 -28.84 86.86
CA GLU A 124 4.37 -28.57 85.62
C GLU A 124 3.88 -29.50 84.50
N LEU A 125 3.78 -30.82 84.73
CA LEU A 125 3.15 -31.76 83.77
C LEU A 125 1.66 -31.46 83.51
N LYS A 126 0.94 -30.88 84.48
CA LYS A 126 -0.48 -30.51 84.37
C LYS A 126 -0.66 -29.18 83.63
N GLU A 127 0.25 -28.23 83.81
CA GLU A 127 0.37 -27.00 83.04
C GLU A 127 0.86 -27.28 81.61
N GLU A 128 1.80 -28.20 81.40
CA GLU A 128 2.16 -28.73 80.08
C GLU A 128 0.96 -29.38 79.39
N ASN A 129 0.19 -30.22 80.09
CA ASN A 129 -0.99 -30.88 79.50
C ASN A 129 -2.11 -29.87 79.18
N LEU A 130 -2.31 -28.86 80.03
CA LEU A 130 -3.19 -27.73 79.76
C LEU A 130 -2.67 -26.86 78.60
N HIS A 131 -1.36 -26.65 78.51
CA HIS A 131 -0.73 -25.91 77.42
C HIS A 131 -0.89 -26.66 76.10
N VAL A 132 -0.59 -27.96 76.05
CA VAL A 132 -0.82 -28.84 74.89
C VAL A 132 -2.30 -28.91 74.49
N ASN A 133 -3.23 -28.91 75.46
CA ASN A 133 -4.66 -28.78 75.14
C ASN A 133 -5.03 -27.39 74.61
N SER A 134 -4.39 -26.32 75.10
CA SER A 134 -4.61 -24.96 74.60
C SER A 134 -4.06 -24.78 73.18
N THR A 135 -2.85 -25.28 72.90
CA THR A 135 -2.23 -25.21 71.57
C THR A 135 -2.95 -26.12 70.58
N ASN A 136 -3.38 -27.32 70.97
CA ASN A 136 -4.24 -28.16 70.10
C ASN A 136 -5.58 -27.47 69.76
N ARG A 137 -6.18 -26.71 70.68
CA ARG A 137 -7.37 -25.89 70.40
C ARG A 137 -7.04 -24.73 69.46
N THR A 138 -5.95 -24.01 69.68
CA THR A 138 -5.48 -22.93 68.78
C THR A 138 -5.18 -23.47 67.38
N LEU A 139 -4.40 -24.55 67.25
CA LEU A 139 -4.11 -25.24 65.99
C LEU A 139 -5.39 -25.74 65.29
N THR A 140 -6.41 -26.14 66.04
CA THR A 140 -7.72 -26.50 65.46
C THR A 140 -8.45 -25.27 64.89
N LEU A 141 -8.35 -24.10 65.54
CA LEU A 141 -8.90 -22.85 65.02
C LEU A 141 -8.10 -22.35 63.80
N GLU A 142 -6.78 -22.37 63.87
CA GLU A 142 -5.88 -22.03 62.76
C GLU A 142 -6.09 -22.95 61.55
N LEU A 143 -6.21 -24.26 61.76
CA LEU A 143 -6.54 -25.22 60.68
C LEU A 143 -7.88 -24.89 60.01
N ASN A 144 -8.88 -24.46 60.78
CA ASN A 144 -10.17 -24.03 60.22
C ASN A 144 -10.07 -22.68 59.50
N MET A 145 -9.28 -21.72 60.00
CA MET A 145 -8.97 -20.48 59.29
C MET A 145 -8.22 -20.75 57.98
N VAL A 146 -7.15 -21.55 57.99
CA VAL A 146 -6.40 -21.97 56.80
C VAL A 146 -7.31 -22.70 55.82
N LYS A 147 -8.23 -23.55 56.29
CA LYS A 147 -9.24 -24.21 55.44
C LYS A 147 -10.28 -23.25 54.85
N GLN A 148 -10.60 -22.14 55.54
CA GLN A 148 -11.44 -21.06 55.03
C GLN A 148 -10.68 -20.18 54.02
N GLU A 149 -9.43 -19.83 54.29
CA GLU A 149 -8.58 -19.10 53.35
C GLU A 149 -8.25 -19.94 52.12
N MET A 150 -8.06 -21.27 52.25
CA MET A 150 -7.92 -22.18 51.11
C MET A 150 -9.21 -22.24 50.27
N LYS A 151 -10.40 -22.12 50.90
CA LYS A 151 -11.69 -21.95 50.19
C LYS A 151 -11.87 -20.56 49.56
N LYS A 152 -11.21 -19.51 50.06
CA LYS A 152 -11.14 -18.20 49.39
C LYS A 152 -10.16 -18.26 48.22
N LEU A 153 -8.93 -18.72 48.43
CA LEU A 153 -7.92 -18.95 47.40
C LEU A 153 -8.46 -19.81 46.26
N LYS A 154 -9.19 -20.89 46.53
CA LYS A 154 -9.78 -21.73 45.47
C LYS A 154 -10.93 -21.05 44.70
N ARG A 155 -11.58 -20.03 45.29
CA ARG A 155 -12.53 -19.15 44.59
C ARG A 155 -11.80 -18.07 43.80
N MET A 156 -10.90 -17.33 44.42
CA MET A 156 -10.01 -16.36 43.75
C MET A 156 -9.17 -17.01 42.63
N GLN A 157 -8.84 -18.31 42.71
CA GLN A 157 -8.15 -19.04 41.64
C GLN A 157 -9.09 -19.38 40.48
N LYS A 158 -10.38 -19.63 40.74
CA LYS A 158 -11.38 -19.80 39.68
C LYS A 158 -11.75 -18.46 39.05
N GLU A 159 -11.93 -17.42 39.87
CA GLU A 159 -12.15 -16.03 39.46
C GLU A 159 -10.94 -15.50 38.69
N ASN A 160 -9.70 -15.75 39.13
CA ASN A 160 -8.48 -15.45 38.35
C ASN A 160 -8.32 -16.35 37.10
N GLY A 161 -8.94 -17.53 37.07
CA GLY A 161 -9.05 -18.35 35.86
C GLY A 161 -9.95 -17.66 34.83
N GLN A 162 -11.16 -17.32 35.24
CA GLN A 162 -12.15 -16.62 34.42
C GLN A 162 -11.69 -15.21 34.02
N LEU A 163 -10.98 -14.49 34.90
CA LEU A 163 -10.34 -13.21 34.58
C LEU A 163 -9.19 -13.40 33.59
N LYS A 164 -8.37 -14.47 33.69
CA LYS A 164 -7.33 -14.76 32.69
C LYS A 164 -7.91 -15.22 31.36
N GLU A 165 -9.02 -15.95 31.35
CA GLU A 165 -9.74 -16.32 30.13
C GLU A 165 -10.36 -15.08 29.47
N ALA A 166 -10.93 -14.16 30.25
CA ALA A 166 -11.44 -12.87 29.76
C ALA A 166 -10.33 -11.88 29.34
N GLU A 167 -9.19 -11.87 30.05
CA GLU A 167 -7.99 -11.09 29.73
C GLU A 167 -7.33 -11.63 28.46
N GLN A 168 -7.25 -12.96 28.27
CA GLN A 168 -6.80 -13.57 27.02
C GLN A 168 -7.77 -13.30 25.87
N ALA A 169 -9.08 -13.44 26.07
CA ALA A 169 -10.08 -13.13 25.04
C ALA A 169 -10.00 -11.65 24.59
N SER A 170 -9.97 -10.71 25.54
CA SER A 170 -9.89 -9.27 25.22
C SER A 170 -8.52 -8.83 24.69
N CYS A 171 -7.41 -9.43 25.14
CA CYS A 171 -6.09 -9.17 24.55
C CYS A 171 -5.93 -9.75 23.15
N GLN A 172 -6.56 -10.89 22.85
CA GLN A 172 -6.36 -11.57 21.56
C GLN A 172 -7.10 -10.89 20.40
N GLU A 173 -8.18 -10.14 20.66
CA GLU A 173 -8.94 -9.46 19.61
C GLU A 173 -8.43 -8.03 19.28
N VAL A 174 -7.74 -7.35 20.22
CA VAL A 174 -7.21 -5.99 19.99
C VAL A 174 -5.68 -5.91 20.06
N ALA A 175 -5.03 -6.51 21.06
CA ALA A 175 -3.58 -6.35 21.26
C ALA A 175 -2.74 -7.25 20.32
N ALA A 176 -3.30 -8.34 19.79
CA ALA A 176 -2.60 -9.22 18.85
C ALA A 176 -2.18 -8.51 17.53
N PRO A 177 -3.05 -7.81 16.79
CA PRO A 177 -2.65 -7.06 15.59
C PRO A 177 -1.75 -5.86 15.92
N GLU A 178 -1.94 -5.17 17.05
CA GLU A 178 -1.07 -4.06 17.46
C GLU A 178 0.33 -4.52 17.86
N LEU A 179 0.48 -5.61 18.60
CA LEU A 179 1.80 -6.18 18.92
C LEU A 179 2.48 -6.77 17.68
N PHE A 180 1.71 -7.27 16.70
CA PHE A 180 2.27 -7.70 15.42
C PHE A 180 2.73 -6.50 14.58
N SER A 181 1.97 -5.39 14.55
CA SER A 181 2.37 -4.17 13.83
C SER A 181 3.57 -3.48 14.49
N LEU A 182 3.62 -3.40 15.84
CA LEU A 182 4.80 -2.93 16.57
C LEU A 182 6.02 -3.84 16.34
N ARG A 183 5.85 -5.17 16.33
CA ARG A 183 6.95 -6.09 16.01
C ARG A 183 7.42 -5.93 14.57
N LYS A 184 6.51 -5.76 13.61
CA LYS A 184 6.84 -5.48 12.20
C LYS A 184 7.59 -4.15 12.06
N GLN A 185 7.09 -3.08 12.68
CA GLN A 185 7.76 -1.77 12.71
C GLN A 185 9.12 -1.82 13.42
N THR A 186 9.27 -2.65 14.47
CA THR A 186 10.56 -2.86 15.14
C THR A 186 11.53 -3.59 14.23
N GLN A 187 11.07 -4.59 13.46
CA GLN A 187 11.90 -5.28 12.47
C GLN A 187 12.27 -4.35 11.31
N GLU A 188 11.32 -3.59 10.76
CA GLU A 188 11.57 -2.57 9.73
C GLU A 188 12.58 -1.51 10.22
N LEU A 189 12.53 -1.11 11.49
CA LEU A 189 13.52 -0.22 12.09
C LEU A 189 14.88 -0.90 12.31
N VAL A 190 14.94 -2.22 12.52
CA VAL A 190 16.21 -2.98 12.56
C VAL A 190 16.79 -3.10 11.15
N ASP A 191 15.96 -3.40 10.16
CA ASP A 191 16.36 -3.54 8.75
C ASP A 191 16.79 -2.17 8.16
N GLU A 192 16.09 -1.08 8.51
CA GLU A 192 16.55 0.30 8.25
C GLU A 192 17.87 0.60 8.97
N ASN A 193 18.07 0.13 10.21
CA ASN A 193 19.29 0.37 10.97
C ASN A 193 20.48 -0.41 10.39
N ASP A 194 20.28 -1.64 9.91
CA ASP A 194 21.30 -2.43 9.22
C ASP A 194 21.56 -1.91 7.81
N GLY A 195 20.53 -1.47 7.09
CA GLY A 195 20.68 -0.69 5.86
C GLY A 195 21.49 0.58 6.08
N LEU A 196 21.20 1.33 7.16
CA LEU A 196 21.97 2.51 7.56
C LEU A 196 23.41 2.14 7.95
N LYS A 197 23.67 1.07 8.71
CA LYS A 197 25.03 0.55 8.97
C LYS A 197 25.76 0.21 7.69
N MET A 198 25.08 -0.37 6.69
CA MET A 198 25.69 -0.67 5.39
C MET A 198 25.96 0.60 4.57
N THR A 199 25.09 1.61 4.61
CA THR A 199 25.40 2.92 4.00
C THR A 199 26.52 3.65 4.73
N VAL A 200 26.57 3.62 6.06
CA VAL A 200 27.63 4.21 6.89
C VAL A 200 28.94 3.44 6.72
N HIS A 201 28.92 2.12 6.57
CA HIS A 201 30.11 1.34 6.26
C HIS A 201 30.62 1.64 4.84
N ARG A 202 29.74 1.70 3.83
CA ARG A 202 30.09 2.14 2.48
C ARG A 202 30.65 3.57 2.47
N LEU A 203 30.01 4.50 3.16
CA LEU A 203 30.45 5.88 3.29
C LEU A 203 31.73 6.01 4.12
N ASN A 204 31.98 5.14 5.10
CA ASN A 204 33.27 5.09 5.82
C ASN A 204 34.37 4.43 4.97
N VAL A 205 34.06 3.46 4.11
CA VAL A 205 35.02 2.91 3.14
C VAL A 205 35.37 3.96 2.09
N GLU A 206 34.39 4.68 1.55
CA GLU A 206 34.65 5.82 0.67
C GLU A 206 35.37 6.95 1.41
N LEU A 207 34.95 7.35 2.60
CA LEU A 207 35.64 8.36 3.41
C LEU A 207 37.07 7.95 3.76
N SER A 208 37.33 6.67 4.02
CA SER A 208 38.70 6.14 4.22
C SER A 208 39.51 6.19 2.92
N ARG A 209 38.89 5.86 1.77
CA ARG A 209 39.52 6.02 0.44
C ARG A 209 39.84 7.49 0.16
N TYR A 210 38.93 8.42 0.49
CA TYR A 210 39.14 9.86 0.39
C TYR A 210 40.21 10.37 1.37
N GLN A 211 40.24 9.92 2.63
CA GLN A 211 41.27 10.27 3.62
C GLN A 211 42.66 9.65 3.30
N THR A 212 42.68 8.54 2.54
CA THR A 212 43.91 7.91 2.05
C THR A 212 44.43 8.61 0.79
N LYS A 213 43.54 9.02 -0.13
CA LYS A 213 43.89 9.85 -1.30
C LYS A 213 44.24 11.30 -0.94
N PHE A 214 43.53 11.86 0.04
CA PHE A 214 43.67 13.22 0.53
C PHE A 214 44.01 13.16 2.02
N ARG A 215 45.31 13.09 2.29
CA ARG A 215 45.87 13.12 3.65
C ARG A 215 45.30 14.34 4.39
N HIS A 216 44.89 14.16 5.65
CA HIS A 216 44.28 15.22 6.45
C HIS A 216 45.13 16.51 6.45
N LEU A 217 44.52 17.60 5.97
CA LEU A 217 44.96 18.97 6.27
C LEU A 217 44.98 19.14 7.79
N SER A 218 46.04 19.75 8.33
CA SER A 218 46.08 20.04 9.78
C SER A 218 45.19 21.24 10.11
N LYS A 219 44.91 21.47 11.40
CA LYS A 219 43.94 22.51 11.80
C LYS A 219 44.39 23.94 11.49
N GLU A 220 45.67 24.14 11.20
CA GLU A 220 46.29 25.39 10.77
C GLU A 220 45.82 25.85 9.38
N GLU A 221 45.50 24.94 8.44
CA GLU A 221 45.26 25.27 7.02
C GLU A 221 43.83 25.77 6.72
N SER A 222 43.20 26.44 7.69
CA SER A 222 41.87 27.06 7.54
C SER A 222 41.81 28.54 7.94
N ILE A 223 42.97 29.16 8.19
CA ILE A 223 43.11 30.59 8.45
C ILE A 223 44.00 31.18 7.34
N ASP A 224 43.44 32.18 6.65
CA ASP A 224 44.04 33.13 5.71
C ASP A 224 44.90 32.59 4.54
N ILE A 225 44.38 32.81 3.32
CA ILE A 225 45.19 32.81 2.09
C ILE A 225 45.96 34.13 2.02
N GLU A 226 46.98 34.28 2.87
CA GLU A 226 47.97 35.35 2.78
C GLU A 226 49.39 34.77 2.81
N GLY A 227 50.26 35.29 1.95
CA GLY A 227 51.57 34.66 1.68
C GLY A 227 52.57 34.80 2.82
N LEU A 228 53.42 33.77 2.97
CA LEU A 228 54.61 33.66 3.85
C LEU A 228 54.92 34.86 4.78
N PRO A 229 54.91 34.68 6.11
CA PRO A 229 55.09 35.78 7.07
C PRO A 229 56.44 36.47 6.87
N SER A 230 56.41 37.71 6.40
CA SER A 230 57.56 38.46 5.87
C SER A 230 58.58 38.96 6.91
N LYS A 231 58.47 38.53 8.18
CA LYS A 231 59.26 39.06 9.31
C LYS A 231 59.77 38.03 10.32
N ASP A 232 59.34 36.78 10.23
CA ASP A 232 59.83 35.70 11.10
C ASP A 232 60.93 34.88 10.40
N PRO A 233 61.81 34.19 11.15
CA PRO A 233 62.88 33.38 10.55
C PRO A 233 62.31 32.32 9.62
N ILE A 234 62.80 32.31 8.37
CA ILE A 234 62.30 31.45 7.28
C ILE A 234 62.20 29.99 7.78
N PRO A 235 61.02 29.34 7.68
CA PRO A 235 60.80 28.02 8.28
C PRO A 235 61.86 27.00 7.85
N PRO A 236 62.46 26.21 8.75
CA PRO A 236 63.58 25.34 8.42
C PRO A 236 63.30 24.34 7.28
N TRP A 237 62.05 23.92 7.09
CA TRP A 237 61.64 23.02 6.01
C TRP A 237 61.68 23.66 4.61
N LEU A 238 61.68 24.99 4.52
CA LEU A 238 61.81 25.75 3.27
C LEU A 238 63.27 26.03 2.90
N VAL A 239 64.20 25.84 3.84
CA VAL A 239 65.65 26.11 3.67
C VAL A 239 66.50 24.83 3.66
N ASP A 240 66.17 23.82 4.50
CA ASP A 240 66.84 22.53 4.48
C ASP A 240 66.30 21.66 3.33
N ILE A 241 67.18 21.44 2.35
CA ILE A 241 66.99 20.62 1.14
C ILE A 241 66.42 19.24 1.47
N LYS A 242 66.69 18.67 2.65
CA LYS A 242 66.16 17.36 3.09
C LYS A 242 64.64 17.31 3.18
N TYR A 243 63.98 18.43 3.44
CA TYR A 243 62.52 18.53 3.54
C TYR A 243 61.90 19.18 2.31
N LEU A 244 62.59 20.16 1.72
CA LEU A 244 62.13 20.83 0.50
C LEU A 244 62.13 19.90 -0.72
N SER A 245 63.16 19.06 -0.91
CA SER A 245 63.26 18.20 -2.10
C SER A 245 62.14 17.16 -2.20
N PRO A 246 61.80 16.38 -1.15
CA PRO A 246 60.63 15.49 -1.18
C PRO A 246 59.31 16.22 -1.38
N LEU A 247 59.16 17.44 -0.87
CA LEU A 247 57.96 18.25 -1.05
C LEU A 247 57.81 18.73 -2.50
N LEU A 248 58.91 19.20 -3.13
CA LEU A 248 58.92 19.60 -4.54
C LEU A 248 58.62 18.42 -5.46
N LEU A 249 59.20 17.24 -5.21
CA LEU A 249 58.85 16.01 -5.95
C LEU A 249 57.36 15.66 -5.82
N ALA A 250 56.81 15.69 -4.60
CA ALA A 250 55.38 15.45 -4.39
C ALA A 250 54.46 16.50 -5.04
N TYR A 251 54.93 17.74 -5.22
CA TYR A 251 54.24 18.75 -6.02
C TYR A 251 54.36 18.49 -7.53
N GLU A 252 55.53 18.12 -8.02
CA GLU A 252 55.77 17.79 -9.43
C GLU A 252 54.93 16.57 -9.86
N ASP A 253 54.87 15.54 -9.01
CA ASP A 253 54.06 14.34 -9.25
C ASP A 253 52.55 14.64 -9.17
N ARG A 254 52.12 15.55 -8.27
CA ARG A 254 50.73 16.05 -8.27
C ARG A 254 50.40 16.94 -9.48
N MET A 255 51.37 17.61 -10.09
CA MET A 255 51.14 18.29 -11.37
C MET A 255 51.02 17.27 -12.51
N LYS A 256 51.89 16.26 -12.57
CA LYS A 256 51.78 15.15 -13.55
C LYS A 256 50.43 14.44 -13.46
N GLU A 257 49.95 14.10 -12.26
CA GLU A 257 48.61 13.51 -12.05
C GLU A 257 47.49 14.42 -12.62
N LYS A 258 47.65 15.75 -12.52
CA LYS A 258 46.69 16.71 -13.07
C LYS A 258 46.80 16.86 -14.59
N ASP A 259 48.01 16.86 -15.13
CA ASP A 259 48.24 16.91 -16.58
C ASP A 259 47.76 15.62 -17.27
N GLU A 260 47.98 14.46 -16.65
CA GLU A 260 47.43 13.16 -17.08
C GLU A 260 45.89 13.16 -17.05
N LEU A 261 45.28 13.66 -15.97
CA LEU A 261 43.82 13.81 -15.87
C LEU A 261 43.24 14.81 -16.88
N ILE A 262 43.96 15.88 -17.19
CA ILE A 262 43.59 16.84 -18.23
C ILE A 262 43.66 16.16 -19.61
N ALA A 263 44.69 15.35 -19.87
CA ALA A 263 44.83 14.59 -21.11
C ALA A 263 43.72 13.55 -21.29
N THR A 264 43.34 12.81 -20.25
CA THR A 264 42.22 11.85 -20.35
C THR A 264 40.89 12.55 -20.60
N ILE A 265 40.60 13.65 -19.90
CA ILE A 265 39.36 14.43 -20.12
C ILE A 265 39.32 15.02 -21.54
N GLN A 266 40.45 15.52 -22.07
CA GLN A 266 40.54 16.00 -23.46
C GLN A 266 40.28 14.89 -24.47
N GLU A 267 40.79 13.68 -24.23
CA GLU A 267 40.56 12.51 -25.09
C GLU A 267 39.11 12.01 -24.99
N GLU A 268 38.50 12.00 -23.80
CA GLU A 268 37.08 11.70 -23.62
C GLU A 268 36.19 12.72 -24.34
N MET A 269 36.50 14.02 -24.26
CA MET A 269 35.82 15.07 -25.02
C MET A 269 35.98 14.87 -26.54
N ARG A 270 37.17 14.48 -27.01
CA ARG A 270 37.43 14.18 -28.43
C ARG A 270 36.59 12.99 -28.91
N MET A 271 36.53 11.91 -28.12
CA MET A 271 35.75 10.70 -28.42
C MET A 271 34.24 10.89 -28.24
N PHE A 272 33.80 11.82 -27.38
CA PHE A 272 32.41 12.27 -27.35
C PHE A 272 32.07 13.09 -28.59
N GLY A 273 32.94 14.02 -29.01
CA GLY A 273 32.76 14.82 -30.22
C GLY A 273 32.66 13.99 -31.50
N ILE A 274 33.44 12.91 -31.61
CA ILE A 274 33.34 11.96 -32.73
C ILE A 274 31.99 11.24 -32.72
N ARG A 275 31.58 10.64 -31.58
CA ARG A 275 30.28 9.96 -31.47
C ARG A 275 29.09 10.88 -31.73
N ALA A 276 29.15 12.13 -31.28
CA ALA A 276 28.14 13.14 -31.59
C ALA A 276 28.09 13.46 -33.10
N GLN A 277 29.23 13.53 -33.80
CA GLN A 277 29.27 13.69 -35.25
C GLN A 277 28.78 12.44 -36.01
N GLU A 278 28.99 11.25 -35.45
CA GLU A 278 28.48 9.98 -36.01
C GLU A 278 26.95 9.93 -35.91
N VAL A 279 26.37 10.19 -34.73
CA VAL A 279 24.91 10.28 -34.54
C VAL A 279 24.29 11.40 -35.39
N VAL A 280 24.98 12.53 -35.61
CA VAL A 280 24.50 13.59 -36.51
C VAL A 280 24.59 13.20 -38.00
N LYS A 281 25.48 12.28 -38.40
CA LYS A 281 25.48 11.69 -39.75
C LYS A 281 24.38 10.65 -39.88
N GLU A 282 24.27 9.76 -38.90
CA GLU A 282 23.23 8.72 -38.82
C GLU A 282 21.84 9.35 -38.88
N ASN A 283 21.53 10.36 -38.07
CA ASN A 283 20.24 11.06 -38.13
C ASN A 283 19.98 11.73 -39.49
N LYS A 284 21.00 12.29 -40.16
CA LYS A 284 20.83 12.84 -41.51
C LYS A 284 20.56 11.76 -42.54
N GLU A 285 21.28 10.64 -42.47
CA GLU A 285 21.07 9.50 -43.35
C GLU A 285 19.72 8.83 -43.09
N LEU A 286 19.28 8.70 -41.84
CA LEU A 286 17.95 8.23 -41.46
C LEU A 286 16.84 9.20 -41.93
N HIS A 287 17.03 10.52 -41.85
CA HIS A 287 16.09 11.48 -42.44
C HIS A 287 16.06 11.38 -43.97
N GLU A 288 17.21 11.24 -44.63
CA GLU A 288 17.27 11.00 -46.08
C GLU A 288 16.63 9.66 -46.47
N GLN A 289 16.85 8.60 -45.70
CA GLN A 289 16.22 7.30 -45.89
C GLN A 289 14.72 7.40 -45.66
N LEU A 290 14.24 8.10 -44.64
CA LEU A 290 12.81 8.37 -44.38
C LEU A 290 12.16 9.17 -45.50
N ILE A 291 12.86 10.14 -46.10
CA ILE A 291 12.38 10.88 -47.28
C ILE A 291 12.34 9.97 -48.53
N LYS A 292 13.20 8.94 -48.62
CA LYS A 292 13.22 7.95 -49.71
C LYS A 292 12.26 6.77 -49.47
N SER A 293 11.95 6.43 -48.21
CA SER A 293 11.07 5.35 -47.75
C SER A 293 9.68 5.83 -47.34
N SER A 294 9.42 7.14 -47.46
CA SER A 294 8.09 7.73 -47.55
C SER A 294 7.68 8.09 -49.00
N PRO A 295 7.61 7.11 -49.93
CA PRO A 295 6.90 7.27 -51.19
C PRO A 295 5.46 6.76 -51.03
N VAL A 296 4.78 7.03 -49.90
CA VAL A 296 3.33 7.30 -49.97
C VAL A 296 3.25 8.62 -50.71
N THR A 297 3.29 8.56 -52.05
CA THR A 297 3.50 9.78 -52.83
C THR A 297 2.34 10.73 -52.57
N THR A 298 2.56 12.04 -52.68
CA THR A 298 1.47 13.02 -52.59
C THR A 298 0.34 12.70 -53.57
N LYS A 299 0.65 12.01 -54.68
CA LYS A 299 -0.32 11.47 -55.64
C LYS A 299 -1.14 10.31 -55.07
N GLU A 300 -0.55 9.35 -54.37
CA GLU A 300 -1.28 8.26 -53.68
C GLU A 300 -2.15 8.81 -52.54
N TRP A 301 -1.64 9.78 -51.77
CA TRP A 301 -2.45 10.45 -50.74
C TRP A 301 -3.66 11.17 -51.37
N HIS A 302 -3.45 11.93 -52.44
CA HIS A 302 -4.57 12.56 -53.17
C HIS A 302 -5.50 11.54 -53.85
N GLN A 303 -5.01 10.39 -54.32
CA GLN A 303 -5.84 9.31 -54.84
C GLN A 303 -6.72 8.69 -53.74
N PHE A 304 -6.15 8.42 -52.57
CA PHE A 304 -6.90 7.93 -51.41
C PHE A 304 -7.94 8.95 -50.94
N GLN A 305 -7.58 10.24 -50.90
CA GLN A 305 -8.50 11.33 -50.61
C GLN A 305 -9.66 11.39 -51.63
N THR A 306 -9.37 11.39 -52.94
CA THR A 306 -10.41 11.37 -53.99
C THR A 306 -11.29 10.11 -53.88
N GLN A 307 -10.71 8.96 -53.55
CA GLN A 307 -11.48 7.73 -53.37
C GLN A 307 -12.39 7.79 -52.14
N ALA A 308 -11.94 8.39 -51.03
CA ALA A 308 -12.76 8.63 -49.85
C ALA A 308 -13.91 9.61 -50.14
N GLU A 309 -13.64 10.70 -50.85
CA GLU A 309 -14.65 11.67 -51.31
C GLU A 309 -15.71 11.01 -52.22
N LEU A 310 -15.30 10.14 -53.14
CA LEU A 310 -16.22 9.37 -53.99
C LEU A 310 -17.08 8.36 -53.20
N VAL A 311 -16.49 7.66 -52.22
CA VAL A 311 -17.23 6.71 -51.36
C VAL A 311 -18.21 7.46 -50.44
N LEU A 312 -17.87 8.66 -49.97
CA LEU A 312 -18.80 9.50 -49.21
C LEU A 312 -19.99 9.96 -50.07
N GLU A 313 -19.76 10.34 -51.32
CA GLU A 313 -20.83 10.71 -52.26
C GLU A 313 -21.69 9.51 -52.67
N GLU A 314 -21.11 8.33 -52.87
CA GLU A 314 -21.89 7.09 -53.09
C GLU A 314 -22.78 6.77 -51.89
N ASN A 315 -22.26 6.84 -50.66
CA ASN A 315 -23.06 6.67 -49.44
C ASN A 315 -24.16 7.73 -49.32
N ARG A 316 -23.89 8.99 -49.68
CA ARG A 316 -24.89 10.08 -49.70
C ARG A 316 -26.03 9.78 -50.66
N LEU A 317 -25.72 9.34 -51.88
CA LEU A 317 -26.70 8.96 -52.90
C LEU A 317 -27.50 7.70 -52.52
N LEU A 318 -26.87 6.73 -51.83
CA LEU A 318 -27.55 5.55 -51.30
C LEU A 318 -28.56 5.91 -50.20
N ILE A 319 -28.23 6.87 -49.33
CA ILE A 319 -29.16 7.40 -48.31
C ILE A 319 -30.34 8.12 -48.99
N GLU A 320 -30.10 9.03 -49.93
CA GLU A 320 -31.16 9.69 -50.71
C GLU A 320 -32.06 8.66 -51.43
N GLN A 321 -31.49 7.60 -51.99
CA GLN A 321 -32.26 6.54 -52.65
C GLN A 321 -33.11 5.73 -51.66
N LEU A 322 -32.63 5.47 -50.45
CA LEU A 322 -33.40 4.82 -49.38
C LEU A 322 -34.55 5.71 -48.89
N GLU A 323 -34.31 7.01 -48.68
CA GLU A 323 -35.35 7.98 -48.32
C GLU A 323 -36.44 8.04 -49.41
N ILE A 324 -36.06 8.10 -50.68
CA ILE A 324 -37.00 8.07 -51.82
C ILE A 324 -37.81 6.76 -51.85
N GLN A 325 -37.23 5.62 -51.48
CA GLN A 325 -37.97 4.36 -51.36
C GLN A 325 -38.93 4.37 -50.16
N GLN A 326 -38.49 4.89 -49.01
CA GLN A 326 -39.31 5.01 -47.81
C GLN A 326 -40.52 5.93 -48.04
N ILE A 327 -40.33 7.10 -48.66
CA ILE A 327 -41.40 8.03 -49.01
C ILE A 327 -42.40 7.38 -49.98
N LYS A 328 -41.92 6.63 -50.98
CA LYS A 328 -42.80 5.88 -51.91
C LYS A 328 -43.60 4.79 -51.19
N ALA A 329 -42.98 4.05 -50.28
CA ALA A 329 -43.67 3.02 -49.49
C ALA A 329 -44.70 3.61 -48.52
N GLN A 330 -44.40 4.76 -47.92
CA GLN A 330 -45.36 5.52 -47.11
C GLN A 330 -46.53 6.06 -47.94
N HIS A 331 -46.28 6.57 -49.15
CA HIS A 331 -47.31 7.04 -50.07
C HIS A 331 -48.26 5.91 -50.49
N THR A 332 -47.74 4.77 -50.98
CA THR A 332 -48.60 3.65 -51.40
C THR A 332 -49.33 3.02 -50.22
N HIS A 333 -48.73 2.98 -49.04
CA HIS A 333 -49.45 2.59 -47.82
C HIS A 333 -50.59 3.56 -47.48
N GLN A 334 -50.37 4.87 -47.61
CA GLN A 334 -51.40 5.88 -47.38
C GLN A 334 -52.53 5.82 -48.43
N GLU A 335 -52.21 5.53 -49.70
CA GLU A 335 -53.18 5.27 -50.75
C GLU A 335 -54.03 4.05 -50.40
N HIS A 336 -53.41 2.92 -50.06
CA HIS A 336 -54.14 1.71 -49.64
C HIS A 336 -54.99 1.92 -48.38
N LEU A 337 -54.56 2.74 -47.41
CA LEU A 337 -55.40 3.11 -46.26
C LEU A 337 -56.64 3.91 -46.68
N GLN A 338 -56.53 4.79 -47.68
CA GLN A 338 -57.67 5.52 -48.25
C GLN A 338 -58.61 4.58 -49.03
N GLU A 339 -58.06 3.65 -49.82
CA GLU A 339 -58.82 2.62 -50.53
C GLU A 339 -59.57 1.70 -49.56
N VAL A 340 -58.90 1.20 -48.52
CA VAL A 340 -59.52 0.41 -47.45
C VAL A 340 -60.62 1.22 -46.78
N SER A 341 -60.39 2.48 -46.40
CA SER A 341 -61.43 3.34 -45.82
C SER A 341 -62.65 3.49 -46.74
N LYS A 342 -62.45 3.60 -48.05
CA LYS A 342 -63.51 3.67 -49.07
C LYS A 342 -64.27 2.34 -49.18
N LEU A 343 -63.57 1.21 -49.19
CA LEU A 343 -64.16 -0.13 -49.24
C LEU A 343 -64.92 -0.47 -47.95
N THR A 344 -64.40 -0.12 -46.77
CA THR A 344 -65.12 -0.27 -45.49
C THR A 344 -66.42 0.52 -45.47
N LYS A 345 -66.43 1.76 -45.98
CA LYS A 345 -67.66 2.57 -46.13
C LYS A 345 -68.67 1.93 -47.08
N GLN A 346 -68.20 1.31 -48.17
CA GLN A 346 -69.07 0.57 -49.10
C GLN A 346 -69.62 -0.72 -48.47
N LEU A 347 -68.81 -1.46 -47.71
CA LEU A 347 -69.24 -2.64 -46.97
C LEU A 347 -70.30 -2.29 -45.92
N MET A 348 -70.06 -1.27 -45.08
CA MET A 348 -71.06 -0.80 -44.10
C MET A 348 -72.39 -0.40 -44.75
N LEU A 349 -72.33 0.27 -45.91
CA LEU A 349 -73.54 0.62 -46.66
C LEU A 349 -74.29 -0.63 -47.18
N LEU A 350 -73.58 -1.59 -47.78
CA LEU A 350 -74.15 -2.85 -48.27
C LEU A 350 -74.67 -3.75 -47.14
N GLU A 351 -74.00 -3.77 -46.00
CA GLU A 351 -74.42 -4.49 -44.80
C GLU A 351 -75.70 -3.88 -44.25
N SER A 352 -75.77 -2.54 -44.09
CA SER A 352 -76.98 -1.87 -43.62
C SER A 352 -78.18 -2.09 -44.55
N LYS A 353 -77.95 -2.19 -45.87
CA LYS A 353 -78.97 -2.56 -46.85
C LYS A 353 -79.38 -4.04 -46.74
N THR A 354 -78.43 -4.96 -46.58
CA THR A 354 -78.73 -6.38 -46.37
C THR A 354 -79.61 -6.56 -45.13
N GLN A 355 -79.26 -5.90 -44.01
CA GLN A 355 -80.05 -5.90 -42.78
C GLN A 355 -81.44 -5.26 -42.94
N SER A 356 -81.62 -4.25 -43.80
CA SER A 356 -82.96 -3.69 -44.07
C SER A 356 -83.80 -4.63 -44.92
N GLN A 357 -83.22 -5.22 -45.96
CA GLN A 357 -83.90 -6.20 -46.83
C GLN A 357 -84.24 -7.49 -46.08
N GLU A 358 -83.42 -7.93 -45.14
CA GLU A 358 -83.71 -9.07 -44.25
C GLU A 358 -84.89 -8.77 -43.32
N LYS A 359 -84.98 -7.56 -42.75
CA LYS A 359 -86.12 -7.12 -41.94
C LYS A 359 -87.42 -7.01 -42.77
N GLU A 360 -87.34 -6.64 -44.05
CA GLU A 360 -88.47 -6.69 -44.97
C GLU A 360 -88.87 -8.12 -45.34
N LEU A 361 -87.88 -9.01 -45.56
CA LEU A 361 -88.10 -10.44 -45.80
C LEU A 361 -88.80 -11.11 -44.60
N ILE A 362 -88.38 -10.81 -43.37
CA ILE A 362 -89.02 -11.33 -42.14
C ILE A 362 -90.48 -10.85 -42.07
N LYS A 363 -90.76 -9.56 -42.27
CA LYS A 363 -92.14 -9.03 -42.30
C LYS A 363 -93.00 -9.67 -43.39
N SER A 364 -92.43 -9.93 -44.57
CA SER A 364 -93.18 -10.61 -45.65
C SER A 364 -93.46 -12.09 -45.33
N LYS A 365 -92.57 -12.76 -44.58
CA LYS A 365 -92.81 -14.11 -44.04
C LYS A 365 -93.90 -14.09 -42.97
N GLU A 366 -93.87 -13.15 -42.03
CA GLU A 366 -94.92 -12.95 -41.02
C GLU A 366 -96.29 -12.72 -41.69
N GLN A 367 -96.35 -11.88 -42.73
CA GLN A 367 -97.57 -11.65 -43.53
C GLN A 367 -98.04 -12.90 -44.28
N LEU A 368 -97.11 -13.68 -44.86
CA LEU A 368 -97.43 -14.95 -45.51
C LEU A 368 -97.89 -16.02 -44.51
N GLU A 369 -97.36 -16.01 -43.28
CA GLU A 369 -97.76 -16.93 -42.22
C GLU A 369 -99.18 -16.60 -41.71
N ILE A 370 -99.51 -15.32 -41.54
CA ILE A 370 -100.88 -14.85 -41.28
C ILE A 370 -101.83 -15.28 -42.40
N LEU A 371 -101.49 -15.01 -43.67
CA LEU A 371 -102.32 -15.45 -44.80
C LEU A 371 -102.44 -16.97 -44.90
N CYS A 372 -101.40 -17.72 -44.50
CA CYS A 372 -101.46 -19.18 -44.40
C CYS A 372 -102.42 -19.65 -43.30
N THR A 373 -102.44 -19.01 -42.12
CA THR A 373 -103.39 -19.37 -41.06
C THR A 373 -104.82 -19.01 -41.42
N GLU A 374 -105.06 -17.85 -42.07
CA GLU A 374 -106.36 -17.51 -42.65
C GLU A 374 -106.83 -18.54 -43.69
N CYS A 375 -105.94 -18.96 -44.60
CA CYS A 375 -106.25 -20.01 -45.58
C CYS A 375 -106.52 -21.38 -44.94
N GLN A 376 -105.83 -21.73 -43.85
CA GLN A 376 -106.09 -22.95 -43.09
C GLN A 376 -107.42 -22.86 -42.31
N GLU A 377 -107.77 -21.70 -41.74
CA GLU A 377 -109.07 -21.49 -41.11
C GLU A 377 -110.19 -21.62 -42.14
N LEU A 378 -110.10 -20.91 -43.27
CA LEU A 378 -111.07 -21.02 -44.36
C LEU A 378 -111.19 -22.46 -44.90
N LYS A 379 -110.08 -23.21 -44.95
CA LYS A 379 -110.11 -24.63 -45.31
C LYS A 379 -110.82 -25.47 -44.25
N THR A 380 -110.54 -25.31 -42.95
CA THR A 380 -111.27 -26.06 -41.91
C THR A 380 -112.75 -25.66 -41.83
N GLN A 381 -113.11 -24.41 -42.15
CA GLN A 381 -114.48 -23.98 -42.34
C GLN A 381 -115.16 -24.60 -43.58
N LEU A 382 -114.40 -25.04 -44.59
CA LEU A 382 -114.92 -25.75 -45.77
C LEU A 382 -115.02 -27.26 -45.50
N ASP A 383 -113.97 -27.88 -44.99
CA ASP A 383 -113.93 -29.29 -44.62
C ASP A 383 -114.98 -29.61 -43.53
N GLY A 384 -115.26 -28.67 -42.62
CA GLY A 384 -116.34 -28.74 -41.64
C GLY A 384 -117.76 -28.56 -42.21
N LYS A 385 -117.90 -28.04 -43.45
CA LYS A 385 -119.19 -27.95 -44.18
C LYS A 385 -119.41 -29.14 -45.11
N ILE A 386 -118.37 -29.88 -45.50
CA ILE A 386 -118.44 -31.02 -46.42
C ILE A 386 -118.41 -32.34 -45.62
N ALA A 387 -119.59 -32.95 -45.45
CA ALA A 387 -119.69 -34.23 -44.76
C ALA A 387 -119.03 -35.37 -45.55
N MET A 388 -117.79 -35.75 -45.18
CA MET A 388 -117.01 -36.83 -45.83
C MET A 388 -117.77 -38.15 -46.05
N LYS A 389 -118.77 -38.45 -45.21
CA LYS A 389 -119.66 -39.61 -45.36
C LYS A 389 -120.38 -39.67 -46.72
N VAL A 390 -120.65 -38.53 -47.37
CA VAL A 390 -121.33 -38.48 -48.67
C VAL A 390 -120.37 -38.82 -49.80
N HIS A 391 -119.15 -38.27 -49.79
CA HIS A 391 -118.13 -38.55 -50.80
C HIS A 391 -117.69 -40.03 -50.80
N ALA A 392 -117.60 -40.66 -49.63
CA ALA A 392 -117.27 -42.09 -49.53
C ALA A 392 -118.33 -43.00 -50.17
N SER A 393 -119.60 -42.62 -50.16
CA SER A 393 -120.68 -43.41 -50.79
C SER A 393 -120.59 -43.37 -52.32
N ILE A 394 -120.36 -42.19 -52.89
CA ILE A 394 -120.37 -41.98 -54.35
C ILE A 394 -119.19 -42.68 -55.04
N VAL A 395 -118.04 -42.77 -54.39
CA VAL A 395 -116.87 -43.50 -54.93
C VAL A 395 -117.08 -45.02 -54.88
N GLY A 396 -117.70 -45.53 -53.80
CA GLY A 396 -117.96 -46.97 -53.65
C GLY A 396 -119.00 -47.54 -54.62
N GLU A 397 -119.93 -46.73 -55.12
CA GLU A 397 -120.96 -47.18 -56.09
C GLU A 397 -120.38 -47.44 -57.50
N LEU A 398 -119.24 -46.82 -57.86
CA LEU A 398 -118.66 -46.86 -59.21
C LEU A 398 -117.77 -48.08 -59.54
N GLU A 399 -117.37 -48.88 -58.56
CA GLU A 399 -116.41 -49.99 -58.76
C GLU A 399 -117.06 -51.39 -58.80
N SER A 400 -118.39 -51.49 -58.78
CA SER A 400 -119.11 -52.74 -58.45
C SER A 400 -119.70 -53.56 -59.61
N VAL A 401 -119.48 -53.18 -60.88
CA VAL A 401 -120.14 -53.84 -62.04
C VAL A 401 -119.17 -54.11 -63.21
N SER A 402 -118.63 -55.35 -63.31
CA SER A 402 -118.36 -56.09 -64.57
C SER A 402 -117.45 -57.33 -64.37
N TRP A 403 -118.00 -58.54 -64.26
CA TRP A 403 -117.25 -59.81 -64.42
C TRP A 403 -118.18 -60.98 -64.83
N SER A 404 -118.15 -61.41 -66.11
CA SER A 404 -118.57 -62.76 -66.61
C SER A 404 -118.38 -62.92 -68.12
N GLY A 405 -118.08 -64.14 -68.59
CA GLY A 405 -118.22 -64.61 -69.99
C GLY A 405 -119.42 -65.56 -70.12
N PRO A 406 -119.34 -66.73 -70.79
CA PRO A 406 -118.39 -67.19 -71.83
C PRO A 406 -119.12 -68.05 -72.93
N LEU A 407 -118.44 -69.06 -73.53
CA LEU A 407 -118.93 -70.17 -74.37
C LEU A 407 -119.19 -69.88 -75.88
N CYS A 408 -118.97 -70.75 -76.90
CA CYS A 408 -118.58 -72.18 -77.07
C CYS A 408 -119.69 -73.14 -77.58
N VAL A 409 -119.57 -73.59 -78.85
CA VAL A 409 -120.12 -74.82 -79.49
C VAL A 409 -119.20 -75.13 -80.71
N HIS A 410 -118.64 -76.30 -81.07
CA HIS A 410 -118.58 -77.69 -80.58
C HIS A 410 -119.37 -78.76 -81.40
N LEU A 411 -118.83 -80.00 -81.47
CA LEU A 411 -119.38 -81.25 -82.07
C LEU A 411 -119.40 -81.42 -83.62
N VAL A 412 -119.30 -82.64 -84.22
CA VAL A 412 -118.55 -83.87 -83.86
C VAL A 412 -118.47 -84.88 -85.05
N TRP A 413 -117.56 -85.87 -84.94
CA TRP A 413 -117.48 -87.19 -85.60
C TRP A 413 -117.08 -87.39 -87.09
N ASP A 414 -115.85 -87.89 -87.23
CA ASP A 414 -115.50 -89.27 -87.66
C ASP A 414 -114.97 -89.61 -89.06
N SER A 415 -114.01 -90.53 -89.01
CA SER A 415 -113.41 -91.36 -90.08
C SER A 415 -112.44 -90.71 -91.10
N LEU A 416 -111.27 -91.37 -91.17
CA LEU A 416 -110.37 -91.51 -92.32
C LEU A 416 -109.45 -90.33 -92.74
N HIS A 417 -108.23 -90.40 -92.18
CA HIS A 417 -106.99 -90.71 -92.94
C HIS A 417 -106.08 -89.54 -93.41
N PHE A 418 -104.80 -89.90 -93.66
CA PHE A 418 -103.71 -89.10 -94.24
C PHE A 418 -103.16 -87.90 -93.41
N PRO A 419 -101.92 -87.43 -93.64
CA PRO A 419 -100.96 -87.20 -92.54
C PRO A 419 -100.60 -85.72 -92.32
N ASP A 420 -101.30 -84.80 -92.97
CA ASP A 420 -100.88 -83.40 -93.11
C ASP A 420 -100.89 -82.64 -91.77
N LEU A 421 -101.61 -83.14 -90.75
CA LEU A 421 -101.56 -82.56 -89.40
C LEU A 421 -100.21 -82.81 -88.71
N CYS A 422 -99.53 -83.92 -89.02
CA CYS A 422 -98.20 -84.23 -88.51
C CYS A 422 -97.12 -83.44 -89.26
N VAL A 423 -97.32 -83.24 -90.58
CA VAL A 423 -96.50 -82.31 -91.37
C VAL A 423 -96.66 -80.89 -90.81
N PHE A 424 -97.90 -80.42 -90.60
CA PHE A 424 -98.17 -79.09 -90.06
C PHE A 424 -97.59 -78.89 -88.66
N SER A 425 -97.71 -79.87 -87.75
CA SER A 425 -97.09 -79.76 -86.43
C SER A 425 -95.56 -79.72 -86.49
N PHE A 426 -94.93 -80.54 -87.33
CA PHE A 426 -93.48 -80.48 -87.55
C PHE A 426 -93.04 -79.18 -88.22
N THR A 427 -93.75 -78.66 -89.24
CA THR A 427 -93.40 -77.39 -89.89
C THR A 427 -93.60 -76.21 -88.97
N SER A 428 -94.69 -76.17 -88.19
CA SER A 428 -94.89 -75.13 -87.16
C SER A 428 -93.98 -75.31 -85.95
N GLN A 429 -93.25 -76.42 -85.81
CA GLN A 429 -92.23 -76.60 -84.78
C GLN A 429 -90.85 -76.20 -85.32
N LEU A 430 -90.48 -76.64 -86.53
CA LEU A 430 -89.32 -76.14 -87.29
C LEU A 430 -89.33 -74.62 -87.43
N GLN A 431 -90.47 -74.01 -87.78
CA GLN A 431 -90.58 -72.55 -87.86
C GLN A 431 -90.31 -71.88 -86.52
N ARG A 432 -90.74 -72.45 -85.38
CA ARG A 432 -90.47 -71.89 -84.05
C ARG A 432 -89.06 -72.13 -83.54
N GLU A 433 -88.36 -73.15 -84.06
CA GLU A 433 -86.92 -73.30 -83.85
C GLU A 433 -86.16 -72.27 -84.70
N ASP A 434 -86.50 -72.13 -85.99
CA ASP A 434 -85.90 -71.15 -86.91
C ASP A 434 -86.14 -69.70 -86.47
N ASP A 435 -87.37 -69.32 -86.09
CA ASP A 435 -87.71 -68.01 -85.52
C ASP A 435 -86.90 -67.72 -84.24
N ARG A 436 -86.59 -68.75 -83.42
CA ARG A 436 -85.79 -68.61 -82.20
C ARG A 436 -84.30 -68.54 -82.49
N GLU A 437 -83.76 -69.39 -83.36
CA GLU A 437 -82.36 -69.34 -83.79
C GLU A 437 -82.05 -68.01 -84.49
N ASN A 438 -83.00 -67.46 -85.27
CA ASN A 438 -82.89 -66.12 -85.83
C ASN A 438 -82.90 -65.03 -84.73
N ALA A 439 -83.79 -65.11 -83.73
CA ALA A 439 -83.79 -64.15 -82.60
C ALA A 439 -82.52 -64.22 -81.74
N GLU A 440 -82.00 -65.43 -81.47
CA GLU A 440 -80.71 -65.65 -80.81
C GLU A 440 -79.54 -65.09 -81.67
N MET A 441 -79.63 -65.20 -83.00
CA MET A 441 -78.65 -64.63 -83.93
C MET A 441 -78.71 -63.09 -83.99
N GLU A 442 -79.90 -62.50 -83.93
CA GLU A 442 -80.08 -61.04 -83.82
C GLU A 442 -79.52 -60.51 -82.48
N GLU A 443 -79.82 -61.17 -81.35
CA GLU A 443 -79.25 -60.79 -80.05
C GLU A 443 -77.71 -60.89 -80.03
N LEU A 444 -77.15 -61.96 -80.63
CA LEU A 444 -75.70 -62.12 -80.78
C LEU A 444 -75.10 -61.04 -81.71
N MET A 445 -75.83 -60.60 -82.74
CA MET A 445 -75.41 -59.53 -83.64
C MET A 445 -75.44 -58.16 -82.93
N GLU A 446 -76.47 -57.85 -82.15
CA GLU A 446 -76.52 -56.63 -81.33
C GLU A 446 -75.39 -56.61 -80.30
N ASN A 447 -75.19 -57.71 -79.58
CA ASN A 447 -74.07 -57.87 -78.63
C ASN A 447 -72.71 -57.69 -79.32
N LEU A 448 -72.52 -58.23 -80.53
CA LEU A 448 -71.30 -58.04 -81.32
C LEU A 448 -71.08 -56.57 -81.69
N VAL A 449 -72.15 -55.84 -82.06
CA VAL A 449 -72.08 -54.39 -82.36
C VAL A 449 -71.74 -53.59 -81.10
N VAL A 450 -72.38 -53.87 -79.96
CA VAL A 450 -72.09 -53.22 -78.67
C VAL A 450 -70.62 -53.45 -78.27
N LEU A 451 -70.14 -54.70 -78.33
CA LEU A 451 -68.75 -55.04 -78.06
C LEU A 451 -67.77 -54.36 -79.04
N GLN A 452 -68.15 -54.20 -80.32
CA GLN A 452 -67.33 -53.49 -81.30
C GLN A 452 -67.27 -51.98 -81.01
N VAL A 453 -68.35 -51.37 -80.53
CA VAL A 453 -68.38 -49.97 -80.08
C VAL A 453 -67.55 -49.77 -78.81
N GLN A 454 -67.72 -50.64 -77.81
CA GLN A 454 -66.90 -50.62 -76.58
C GLN A 454 -65.41 -50.78 -76.90
N LYS A 455 -65.04 -51.72 -77.78
CA LYS A 455 -63.65 -51.92 -78.25
C LYS A 455 -63.07 -50.67 -78.94
N LYS A 456 -63.86 -49.94 -79.72
CA LYS A 456 -63.45 -48.66 -80.34
C LYS A 456 -63.26 -47.57 -79.27
N SER A 457 -64.17 -47.48 -78.28
CA SER A 457 -64.08 -46.51 -77.18
C SER A 457 -62.83 -46.73 -76.31
N LEU A 458 -62.58 -47.97 -75.87
CA LEU A 458 -61.42 -48.34 -75.06
C LEU A 458 -60.08 -48.14 -75.79
N LEU A 459 -60.06 -48.26 -77.13
CA LEU A 459 -58.88 -47.94 -77.92
C LEU A 459 -58.57 -46.43 -77.91
N LEU A 460 -59.59 -45.59 -78.09
CA LEU A 460 -59.45 -44.13 -78.00
C LEU A 460 -59.04 -43.67 -76.59
N GLU A 461 -59.59 -44.29 -75.54
CA GLU A 461 -59.19 -44.02 -74.16
C GLU A 461 -57.73 -44.42 -73.92
N LYS A 462 -57.31 -45.62 -74.35
CA LYS A 462 -55.91 -46.08 -74.28
C LYS A 462 -54.96 -45.10 -74.95
N ASP A 463 -55.28 -44.63 -76.16
CA ASP A 463 -54.42 -43.72 -76.90
C ASP A 463 -54.38 -42.31 -76.27
N SER A 464 -55.50 -41.84 -75.71
CA SER A 464 -55.58 -40.62 -74.89
C SER A 464 -54.72 -40.72 -73.62
N LEU A 465 -54.80 -41.84 -72.89
CA LEU A 465 -53.95 -42.11 -71.72
C LEU A 465 -52.47 -42.21 -72.11
N MET A 466 -52.14 -42.84 -73.24
CA MET A 466 -50.77 -42.90 -73.76
C MET A 466 -50.23 -41.50 -74.11
N ALA A 467 -51.06 -40.61 -74.65
CA ALA A 467 -50.69 -39.21 -74.90
C ALA A 467 -50.43 -38.47 -73.57
N ARG A 468 -51.29 -38.64 -72.56
CA ARG A 468 -51.09 -38.07 -71.22
C ARG A 468 -49.81 -38.55 -70.55
N VAL A 469 -49.48 -39.85 -70.64
CA VAL A 469 -48.21 -40.40 -70.12
C VAL A 469 -47.00 -39.70 -70.77
N LYS A 470 -46.97 -39.57 -72.10
CA LYS A 470 -45.88 -38.90 -72.82
C LYS A 470 -45.72 -37.42 -72.43
N VAL A 471 -46.82 -36.71 -72.15
CA VAL A 471 -46.78 -35.33 -71.63
C VAL A 471 -46.17 -35.28 -70.23
N LEU A 472 -46.61 -36.16 -69.32
CA LEU A 472 -46.09 -36.25 -67.95
C LEU A 472 -44.61 -36.66 -67.91
N GLU A 473 -44.17 -37.58 -68.79
CA GLU A 473 -42.76 -37.93 -68.95
C GLU A 473 -41.90 -36.74 -69.39
N ALA A 474 -42.39 -35.93 -70.34
CA ALA A 474 -41.72 -34.70 -70.78
C ALA A 474 -41.68 -33.64 -69.67
N GLU A 475 -42.73 -33.51 -68.86
CA GLU A 475 -42.78 -32.62 -67.69
C GLU A 475 -41.81 -33.04 -66.59
N LEU A 476 -41.78 -34.34 -66.29
CA LEU A 476 -40.85 -34.92 -65.31
C LEU A 476 -39.40 -34.75 -65.78
N ALA A 477 -39.12 -34.88 -67.09
CA ALA A 477 -37.82 -34.56 -67.68
C ALA A 477 -37.47 -33.05 -67.56
N ARG A 478 -38.43 -32.14 -67.80
CA ARG A 478 -38.25 -30.69 -67.59
C ARG A 478 -37.95 -30.39 -66.10
N ALA A 479 -38.72 -30.95 -65.17
CA ALA A 479 -38.53 -30.79 -63.73
C ALA A 479 -37.16 -31.32 -63.27
N ARG A 480 -36.75 -32.51 -63.71
CA ARG A 480 -35.39 -33.05 -63.45
C ARG A 480 -34.28 -32.13 -63.98
N LYS A 481 -34.46 -31.50 -65.15
CA LYS A 481 -33.49 -30.54 -65.72
C LYS A 481 -33.43 -29.22 -64.95
N ILE A 482 -34.56 -28.77 -64.39
CA ILE A 482 -34.62 -27.60 -63.49
C ILE A 482 -33.96 -27.94 -62.15
N ASN A 483 -34.27 -29.10 -61.54
CA ASN A 483 -33.69 -29.47 -60.24
C ASN A 483 -32.15 -29.64 -60.32
N ARG A 484 -31.63 -30.19 -61.43
CA ARG A 484 -30.18 -30.22 -61.72
C ARG A 484 -29.53 -28.84 -61.90
N ARG A 485 -30.31 -27.77 -62.09
CA ARG A 485 -29.82 -26.38 -62.15
C ARG A 485 -29.90 -25.71 -60.79
N SER A 486 -30.98 -25.91 -60.02
CA SER A 486 -31.07 -25.41 -58.64
C SER A 486 -30.03 -26.06 -57.74
N GLN A 487 -29.81 -27.38 -57.85
CA GLN A 487 -28.75 -28.06 -57.09
C GLN A 487 -27.38 -27.41 -57.35
N LYS A 488 -26.99 -27.22 -58.61
CA LYS A 488 -25.73 -26.53 -58.94
C LYS A 488 -25.63 -25.11 -58.41
N LYS A 489 -26.75 -24.39 -58.25
CA LYS A 489 -26.75 -23.06 -57.61
C LYS A 489 -26.58 -23.18 -56.09
N ILE A 490 -27.22 -24.17 -55.46
CA ILE A 490 -27.02 -24.50 -54.04
C ILE A 490 -25.55 -24.87 -53.80
N ASP A 491 -24.97 -25.79 -54.57
CA ASP A 491 -23.58 -26.24 -54.45
C ASP A 491 -22.56 -25.07 -54.54
N ILE A 492 -22.88 -24.01 -55.30
CA ILE A 492 -22.07 -22.79 -55.39
C ILE A 492 -22.28 -21.88 -54.18
N LEU A 493 -23.54 -21.67 -53.75
CA LEU A 493 -23.87 -20.86 -52.59
C LEU A 493 -23.32 -21.47 -51.29
N THR A 494 -23.41 -22.79 -51.11
CA THR A 494 -22.81 -23.52 -49.99
C THR A 494 -21.30 -23.24 -49.90
N LYS A 495 -20.57 -23.33 -51.02
CA LYS A 495 -19.13 -23.02 -51.06
C LYS A 495 -18.80 -21.54 -50.80
N GLN A 496 -19.71 -20.63 -51.14
CA GLN A 496 -19.56 -19.22 -50.80
C GLN A 496 -19.78 -18.97 -49.31
N VAL A 497 -20.73 -19.68 -48.68
CA VAL A 497 -20.97 -19.65 -47.23
C VAL A 497 -19.81 -20.30 -46.46
N GLU A 498 -19.35 -21.49 -46.88
CA GLU A 498 -18.18 -22.17 -46.31
C GLU A 498 -16.96 -21.23 -46.30
N LYS A 499 -16.62 -20.63 -47.44
CA LYS A 499 -15.52 -19.66 -47.52
C LYS A 499 -15.76 -18.40 -46.68
N ALA A 500 -16.99 -17.91 -46.59
CA ALA A 500 -17.32 -16.76 -45.75
C ALA A 500 -17.10 -17.08 -44.26
N MET A 501 -17.50 -18.28 -43.82
CA MET A 501 -17.27 -18.78 -42.46
C MET A 501 -15.77 -19.01 -42.17
N GLU A 502 -14.99 -19.53 -43.13
CA GLU A 502 -13.53 -19.65 -42.99
C GLU A 502 -12.87 -18.27 -42.80
N ASN A 503 -13.24 -17.29 -43.62
CA ASN A 503 -12.79 -15.90 -43.46
C ASN A 503 -13.20 -15.32 -42.11
N GLU A 504 -14.46 -15.50 -41.70
CA GLU A 504 -15.01 -15.03 -40.43
C GLU A 504 -14.31 -15.65 -39.21
N MET A 505 -14.03 -16.95 -39.22
CA MET A 505 -13.26 -17.62 -38.17
C MET A 505 -11.82 -17.08 -38.09
N SER A 506 -11.18 -16.81 -39.24
CA SER A 506 -9.86 -16.18 -39.24
C SER A 506 -9.88 -14.77 -38.65
N ALA A 507 -10.90 -13.96 -38.99
CA ALA A 507 -11.09 -12.61 -38.45
C ALA A 507 -11.34 -12.62 -36.94
N HIS A 508 -12.14 -13.57 -36.43
CA HIS A 508 -12.32 -13.78 -34.99
C HIS A 508 -11.01 -14.19 -34.29
N GLN A 509 -10.18 -15.03 -34.91
CA GLN A 509 -8.87 -15.38 -34.34
C GLN A 509 -7.91 -14.18 -34.31
N TYR A 510 -7.88 -13.35 -35.36
CA TYR A 510 -7.11 -12.10 -35.34
C TYR A 510 -7.61 -11.14 -34.25
N LEU A 511 -8.93 -10.99 -34.09
CA LEU A 511 -9.51 -10.16 -33.04
C LEU A 511 -9.18 -10.70 -31.64
N ALA A 512 -9.30 -12.01 -31.41
CA ALA A 512 -8.93 -12.64 -30.14
C ALA A 512 -7.44 -12.43 -29.79
N ASN A 513 -6.55 -12.52 -30.78
CA ASN A 513 -5.12 -12.24 -30.59
C ASN A 513 -4.89 -10.76 -30.21
N VAL A 514 -5.58 -9.82 -30.85
CA VAL A 514 -5.49 -8.37 -30.54
C VAL A 514 -6.08 -8.06 -29.16
N VAL A 515 -7.18 -8.68 -28.77
CA VAL A 515 -7.78 -8.53 -27.42
C VAL A 515 -6.81 -9.06 -26.36
N GLY A 516 -6.24 -10.25 -26.52
CA GLY A 516 -5.26 -10.78 -25.56
C GLY A 516 -3.99 -9.92 -25.45
N LEU A 517 -3.53 -9.31 -26.56
CA LEU A 517 -2.45 -8.32 -26.51
C LEU A 517 -2.86 -7.05 -25.76
N ALA A 518 -4.07 -6.55 -25.96
CA ALA A 518 -4.59 -5.39 -25.23
C ALA A 518 -4.75 -5.69 -23.73
N GLU A 519 -5.25 -6.86 -23.36
CA GLU A 519 -5.34 -7.33 -21.97
C GLU A 519 -3.96 -7.35 -21.29
N ASN A 520 -2.96 -7.97 -21.93
CA ASN A 520 -1.57 -7.98 -21.45
C ASN A 520 -1.03 -6.55 -21.24
N VAL A 521 -1.20 -5.65 -22.22
CA VAL A 521 -0.77 -4.24 -22.12
C VAL A 521 -1.51 -3.50 -21.00
N THR A 522 -2.80 -3.77 -20.77
CA THR A 522 -3.52 -3.19 -19.61
C THR A 522 -3.01 -3.72 -18.28
N GLN A 523 -2.62 -4.99 -18.18
CA GLN A 523 -2.03 -5.57 -16.98
C GLN A 523 -0.62 -5.00 -16.71
N GLU A 524 0.21 -4.85 -17.73
CA GLU A 524 1.53 -4.19 -17.62
C GLU A 524 1.38 -2.74 -17.16
N ARG A 525 0.44 -1.99 -17.74
CA ARG A 525 0.09 -0.63 -17.32
C ARG A 525 -0.33 -0.57 -15.85
N ASP A 526 -1.20 -1.47 -15.39
CA ASP A 526 -1.66 -1.48 -14.00
C ASP A 526 -0.55 -1.89 -13.01
N ASN A 527 0.34 -2.80 -13.41
CA ASN A 527 1.56 -3.12 -12.65
C ASN A 527 2.49 -1.91 -12.51
N LEU A 528 2.67 -1.12 -13.59
CA LEU A 528 3.46 0.11 -13.57
C LEU A 528 2.81 1.21 -12.71
N VAL A 529 1.48 1.35 -12.76
CA VAL A 529 0.73 2.27 -11.89
C VAL A 529 0.86 1.88 -10.40
N TYR A 530 0.82 0.58 -10.09
CA TYR A 530 1.07 0.09 -8.73
C TYR A 530 2.49 0.42 -8.27
N LEU A 531 3.51 0.14 -9.09
CA LEU A 531 4.91 0.45 -8.76
C LEU A 531 5.14 1.96 -8.57
N ALA A 532 4.57 2.80 -9.44
CA ALA A 532 4.64 4.25 -9.30
C ALA A 532 4.04 4.74 -7.97
N LYS A 533 2.91 4.16 -7.55
CA LYS A 533 2.27 4.45 -6.26
C LYS A 533 3.10 4.02 -5.05
N CYS A 534 3.79 2.88 -5.14
CA CYS A 534 4.74 2.45 -4.11
C CYS A 534 5.90 3.45 -3.98
N LEU A 535 6.57 3.78 -5.10
CA LEU A 535 7.68 4.75 -5.14
C LEU A 535 7.24 6.15 -4.67
N GLU A 536 6.02 6.57 -4.98
CA GLU A 536 5.45 7.81 -4.46
C GLU A 536 5.28 7.77 -2.94
N SER A 537 4.81 6.66 -2.37
CA SER A 537 4.69 6.53 -0.91
C SER A 537 6.05 6.53 -0.19
N GLU A 538 7.07 5.89 -0.79
CA GLU A 538 8.45 5.92 -0.30
C GLU A 538 9.04 7.34 -0.35
N LYS A 539 8.87 8.05 -1.47
CA LYS A 539 9.23 9.46 -1.64
C LYS A 539 8.61 10.34 -0.55
N HIS A 540 7.32 10.17 -0.26
CA HIS A 540 6.64 10.92 0.80
C HIS A 540 7.19 10.57 2.19
N GLY A 541 7.50 9.29 2.46
CA GLY A 541 8.16 8.87 3.70
C GLY A 541 9.56 9.48 3.88
N VAL A 542 10.35 9.55 2.81
CA VAL A 542 11.67 10.22 2.82
C VAL A 542 11.52 11.73 3.03
N LEU A 543 10.56 12.38 2.39
CA LEU A 543 10.28 13.81 2.58
C LEU A 543 9.85 14.13 4.02
N ASP A 544 9.00 13.31 4.63
CA ASP A 544 8.62 13.45 6.05
C ASP A 544 9.83 13.29 6.99
N LYS A 545 10.70 12.28 6.76
CA LYS A 545 11.96 12.12 7.50
C LYS A 545 12.87 13.36 7.36
N ILE A 546 12.96 13.96 6.17
CA ILE A 546 13.72 15.21 5.92
C ILE A 546 13.09 16.40 6.64
N VAL A 547 11.77 16.59 6.56
CA VAL A 547 11.05 17.70 7.23
C VAL A 547 11.20 17.60 8.75
N LYS A 548 11.06 16.41 9.34
CA LYS A 548 11.34 16.16 10.76
C LYS A 548 12.80 16.47 11.13
N GLY A 549 13.75 16.15 10.25
CA GLY A 549 15.16 16.53 10.37
C GLY A 549 15.36 18.05 10.40
N ASN A 550 14.80 18.78 9.44
CA ASN A 550 14.91 20.24 9.33
C ASN A 550 14.28 20.94 10.55
N ILE A 551 13.12 20.48 11.03
CA ILE A 551 12.47 21.01 12.24
C ILE A 551 13.34 20.75 13.49
N ARG A 552 14.04 19.60 13.57
CA ARG A 552 15.02 19.34 14.63
C ARG A 552 16.24 20.28 14.53
N MET A 553 16.73 20.53 13.32
CA MET A 553 17.88 21.40 13.08
C MET A 553 17.57 22.86 13.43
N GLY A 554 16.41 23.39 13.01
CA GLY A 554 15.98 24.75 13.36
C GLY A 554 15.95 24.99 14.88
N ARG A 555 15.42 24.04 15.66
CA ARG A 555 15.44 24.12 17.13
C ARG A 555 16.85 24.03 17.75
N LEU A 556 17.81 23.41 17.06
CA LEU A 556 19.22 23.42 17.49
C LEU A 556 19.87 24.76 17.15
N GLU A 557 19.61 25.33 15.97
CA GLU A 557 20.06 26.67 15.61
C GLU A 557 19.52 27.74 16.57
N GLU A 558 18.25 27.67 16.98
CA GLU A 558 17.66 28.59 17.97
C GLU A 558 18.40 28.52 19.31
N LYS A 559 18.72 27.30 19.79
CA LYS A 559 19.54 27.11 20.99
C LYS A 559 20.94 27.69 20.83
N VAL A 560 21.61 27.45 19.70
CA VAL A 560 22.94 28.01 19.41
C VAL A 560 22.90 29.54 19.32
N LYS A 561 21.88 30.12 18.67
CA LYS A 561 21.63 31.57 18.61
C LYS A 561 21.37 32.13 20.02
N GLY A 562 20.67 31.39 20.89
CA GLY A 562 20.47 31.71 22.30
C GLY A 562 21.78 31.71 23.10
N TYR A 563 22.56 30.64 23.04
CA TYR A 563 23.87 30.58 23.71
C TYR A 563 24.85 31.64 23.22
N LYS A 564 24.88 31.94 21.90
CA LYS A 564 25.70 33.03 21.35
C LYS A 564 25.33 34.40 21.92
N LYS A 565 24.02 34.68 22.10
CA LYS A 565 23.55 35.90 22.78
C LYS A 565 23.98 35.94 24.25
N LEU A 566 23.81 34.84 24.99
CA LEU A 566 24.20 34.75 26.40
C LEU A 566 25.71 34.90 26.62
N ALA A 567 26.53 34.31 25.74
CA ALA A 567 27.98 34.46 25.77
C ALA A 567 28.40 35.91 25.48
N ALA A 568 27.79 36.55 24.47
CA ALA A 568 28.06 37.96 24.16
C ALA A 568 27.71 38.91 25.32
N LEU A 569 26.60 38.66 26.04
CA LEU A 569 26.26 39.40 27.26
C LEU A 569 27.34 39.24 28.33
N LYS A 570 27.71 38.00 28.70
CA LYS A 570 28.77 37.75 29.69
C LYS A 570 30.11 38.41 29.32
N VAL A 571 30.50 38.40 28.04
CA VAL A 571 31.73 39.06 27.57
C VAL A 571 31.63 40.58 27.71
N ASN A 572 30.46 41.18 27.45
CA ASN A 572 30.23 42.61 27.69
C ASN A 572 30.28 42.95 29.19
N ASP A 573 29.66 42.13 30.06
CA ASP A 573 29.67 42.32 31.51
C ASP A 573 31.10 42.29 32.08
N ILE A 574 31.90 41.31 31.65
CA ILE A 574 33.33 41.19 31.99
C ILE A 574 34.11 42.40 31.44
N SER A 575 33.83 42.82 30.20
CA SER A 575 34.51 43.98 29.59
C SER A 575 34.22 45.27 30.35
N HIS A 576 32.98 45.48 30.81
CA HIS A 576 32.61 46.62 31.65
C HIS A 576 33.42 46.63 32.96
N CYS A 577 33.40 45.51 33.70
CA CYS A 577 34.15 45.34 34.94
C CYS A 577 35.66 45.57 34.75
N LEU A 578 36.24 45.09 33.65
CA LEU A 578 37.64 45.35 33.30
C LEU A 578 37.90 46.83 32.98
N THR A 579 36.99 47.53 32.30
CA THR A 579 37.15 48.98 32.07
C THR A 579 36.99 49.81 33.35
N GLU A 580 36.15 49.38 34.29
CA GLU A 580 36.04 50.00 35.62
C GLU A 580 37.32 49.79 36.42
N GLN A 581 37.85 48.55 36.50
CA GLN A 581 39.14 48.28 37.14
C GLN A 581 40.30 49.07 36.50
N GLN A 582 40.36 49.12 35.17
CA GLN A 582 41.39 49.88 34.45
C GLN A 582 41.32 51.37 34.76
N LYS A 583 40.12 51.93 34.93
CA LYS A 583 39.94 53.31 35.38
C LYS A 583 40.37 53.50 36.84
N ASP A 584 39.98 52.59 37.73
CA ASP A 584 40.37 52.57 39.13
C ASP A 584 41.91 52.55 39.31
N PHE A 585 42.61 51.79 38.48
CA PHE A 585 44.08 51.77 38.44
C PHE A 585 44.67 53.06 37.85
N ALA A 586 44.05 53.64 36.83
CA ALA A 586 44.47 54.93 36.26
C ALA A 586 44.31 56.07 37.28
N ASP A 587 43.19 56.14 37.99
CA ASP A 587 42.90 57.16 39.01
C ASP A 587 43.86 57.04 40.20
N LYS A 588 44.13 55.82 40.70
CA LYS A 588 45.17 55.56 41.73
C LYS A 588 46.57 55.94 41.23
N THR A 589 46.90 55.64 39.97
CA THR A 589 48.19 56.02 39.37
C THR A 589 48.32 57.55 39.26
N ALA A 590 47.25 58.26 38.91
CA ALA A 590 47.22 59.71 38.86
C ALA A 590 47.42 60.34 40.24
N GLN A 591 46.80 59.76 41.29
CA GLN A 591 47.01 60.15 42.69
C GLN A 591 48.47 59.98 43.12
N PHE A 592 49.07 58.79 42.95
CA PHE A 592 50.48 58.57 43.31
C PHE A 592 51.44 59.48 42.51
N GLN A 593 51.16 59.75 41.23
CA GLN A 593 51.93 60.74 40.47
C GLN A 593 51.76 62.17 41.01
N GLN A 594 50.57 62.54 41.50
CA GLN A 594 50.33 63.84 42.12
C GLN A 594 51.05 63.97 43.47
N GLU A 595 51.05 62.91 44.29
CA GLU A 595 51.82 62.85 45.54
C GLU A 595 53.33 62.93 45.26
N MET A 596 53.86 62.17 44.30
CA MET A 596 55.26 62.30 43.90
C MET A 596 55.58 63.73 43.41
N ARG A 597 54.72 64.36 42.62
CA ARG A 597 54.87 65.76 42.19
C ARG A 597 54.72 66.77 43.35
N HIS A 598 54.13 66.40 44.48
CA HIS A 598 54.11 67.23 45.68
C HIS A 598 55.37 67.04 46.52
N LEU A 599 55.78 65.79 46.77
CA LEU A 599 56.98 65.44 47.54
C LEU A 599 58.26 65.96 46.87
N HIS A 600 58.39 65.88 45.54
CA HIS A 600 59.53 66.47 44.83
C HIS A 600 59.59 68.00 44.99
N ARG A 601 58.44 68.69 44.96
CA ARG A 601 58.41 70.14 45.25
C ARG A 601 58.77 70.44 46.71
N LEU A 602 58.24 69.69 47.66
CA LEU A 602 58.58 69.87 49.08
C LEU A 602 60.09 69.60 49.34
N LEU A 603 60.69 68.65 48.62
CA LEU A 603 62.13 68.41 48.66
C LEU A 603 62.93 69.55 48.01
N GLN A 604 62.46 70.09 46.88
CA GLN A 604 63.02 71.29 46.25
C GLN A 604 62.97 72.48 47.21
N ASP A 605 61.80 72.81 47.77
CA ASP A 605 61.59 73.90 48.74
C ASP A 605 62.52 73.74 49.98
N LYS A 606 62.81 72.51 50.39
CA LYS A 606 63.73 72.22 51.50
C LYS A 606 65.20 72.31 51.11
N GLN A 607 65.56 71.92 49.89
CA GLN A 607 66.91 72.08 49.36
C GLN A 607 67.24 73.57 49.17
N ASP A 608 66.33 74.34 48.57
CA ASP A 608 66.48 75.78 48.37
C ASP A 608 66.66 76.53 49.71
N VAL A 609 65.91 76.15 50.75
CA VAL A 609 66.08 76.68 52.13
C VAL A 609 67.39 76.25 52.78
N LEU A 610 67.90 75.05 52.50
CA LEU A 610 69.22 74.62 52.97
C LEU A 610 70.35 75.36 52.27
N ASP A 611 70.24 75.60 50.97
CA ASP A 611 71.26 76.32 50.19
C ASP A 611 71.28 77.82 50.53
N GLU A 612 70.12 78.42 50.81
CA GLU A 612 69.99 79.76 51.40
C GLU A 612 70.64 79.84 52.79
N ALA A 613 70.37 78.87 53.68
CA ALA A 613 70.99 78.82 55.01
C ALA A 613 72.51 78.57 54.94
N LEU A 614 72.99 77.80 53.96
CA LEU A 614 74.41 77.61 53.68
C LEU A 614 75.05 78.86 53.08
N GLN A 615 74.31 79.67 52.31
CA GLN A 615 74.76 80.96 51.81
C GLN A 615 74.90 81.98 52.94
N GLN A 616 73.87 82.12 53.79
CA GLN A 616 73.92 82.97 54.99
C GLN A 616 75.04 82.53 55.95
N LYS A 617 75.31 81.22 56.07
CA LYS A 617 76.48 80.70 56.80
C LYS A 617 77.80 81.16 56.17
N ARG A 618 77.96 81.06 54.84
CA ARG A 618 79.18 81.52 54.14
C ARG A 618 79.39 83.02 54.30
N GLU A 619 78.32 83.81 54.28
CA GLU A 619 78.35 85.25 54.50
C GLU A 619 78.76 85.59 55.93
N MET A 620 78.16 84.93 56.94
CA MET A 620 78.53 85.06 58.35
C MET A 620 79.98 84.62 58.64
N GLU A 621 80.46 83.54 58.00
CA GLU A 621 81.87 83.13 58.08
C GLU A 621 82.79 84.17 57.44
N GLY A 622 82.39 84.81 56.34
CA GLY A 622 83.11 85.93 55.73
C GLY A 622 83.13 87.20 56.59
N GLU A 623 82.02 87.56 57.21
CA GLU A 623 81.97 88.67 58.19
C GLU A 623 82.86 88.37 59.41
N LEU A 624 82.83 87.13 59.91
CA LEU A 624 83.66 86.71 61.04
C LEU A 624 85.15 86.72 60.68
N GLU A 625 85.53 86.34 59.47
CA GLU A 625 86.90 86.44 58.96
C GLU A 625 87.34 87.91 58.85
N VAL A 626 86.47 88.82 58.38
CA VAL A 626 86.78 90.27 58.34
C VAL A 626 86.94 90.85 59.76
N VAL A 627 86.12 90.41 60.72
CA VAL A 627 86.26 90.78 62.14
C VAL A 627 87.55 90.18 62.75
N TRP A 628 87.89 88.93 62.41
CA TRP A 628 89.11 88.27 62.86
C TRP A 628 90.35 88.94 62.28
N GLU A 629 90.40 89.18 60.97
CA GLU A 629 91.46 89.97 60.32
C GLU A 629 91.60 91.34 60.97
N SER A 630 90.51 92.07 61.20
CA SER A 630 90.54 93.41 61.79
C SER A 630 91.07 93.37 63.22
N THR A 631 90.61 92.40 64.02
CA THR A 631 91.07 92.18 65.40
C THR A 631 92.52 91.69 65.44
N SER A 632 92.96 90.91 64.45
CA SER A 632 94.33 90.42 64.30
C SER A 632 95.27 91.55 63.89
N LYS A 633 94.86 92.40 62.93
CA LYS A 633 95.58 93.62 62.51
C LYS A 633 95.67 94.65 63.64
N GLU A 634 94.64 94.80 64.47
CA GLU A 634 94.69 95.67 65.65
C GLU A 634 95.55 95.07 66.78
N ASN A 635 95.47 93.76 67.04
CA ASN A 635 96.40 93.08 67.94
C ASN A 635 97.86 93.19 67.45
N GLN A 636 98.09 93.16 66.14
CA GLN A 636 99.41 93.36 65.55
C GLN A 636 99.88 94.81 65.75
N ARG A 637 99.04 95.82 65.54
CA ARG A 637 99.34 97.22 65.92
C ARG A 637 99.65 97.37 67.39
N ILE A 638 98.94 96.68 68.28
CA ILE A 638 99.21 96.72 69.73
C ILE A 638 100.59 96.11 70.04
N ARG A 639 100.96 94.98 69.39
CA ARG A 639 102.31 94.40 69.49
C ARG A 639 103.38 95.34 68.94
N GLU A 640 103.15 95.95 67.79
CA GLU A 640 104.06 96.92 67.16
C GLU A 640 104.22 98.19 68.00
N LEU A 641 103.16 98.68 68.66
CA LEU A 641 103.21 99.81 69.58
C LEU A 641 103.97 99.48 70.86
N LEU A 642 103.81 98.26 71.40
CA LEU A 642 104.60 97.74 72.52
C LEU A 642 106.08 97.58 72.14
N GLN A 643 106.38 97.10 70.93
CA GLN A 643 107.76 96.98 70.45
C GLN A 643 108.40 98.34 70.18
N ALA A 644 107.67 99.29 69.58
CA ALA A 644 108.12 100.66 69.33
C ALA A 644 108.28 101.50 70.62
N THR A 645 107.65 101.11 71.73
CA THR A 645 107.93 101.69 73.07
C THR A 645 109.10 101.01 73.77
N LEU A 646 109.41 99.75 73.44
CA LEU A 646 110.55 99.01 73.99
C LEU A 646 111.90 99.50 73.44
N GLU A 647 111.97 99.91 72.17
CA GLU A 647 113.22 100.29 71.49
C GLU A 647 113.78 101.70 71.84
N ARG A 648 113.15 102.45 72.76
CA ARG A 648 113.46 103.89 72.97
C ARG A 648 113.94 104.31 74.37
N THR A 649 114.47 103.39 75.18
CA THR A 649 115.27 103.70 76.39
C THR A 649 116.24 102.54 76.63
N GLY A 650 117.51 102.77 76.99
CA GLY A 650 118.52 101.71 76.93
C GLY A 650 119.72 101.81 77.89
N VAL A 651 120.71 100.96 77.61
CA VAL A 651 122.00 100.77 78.31
C VAL A 651 121.91 100.18 79.72
N TRP A 652 122.24 98.89 79.88
CA TRP A 652 123.28 98.40 80.81
C TRP A 652 123.65 96.93 80.56
N ASP A 653 124.62 96.42 81.35
CA ASP A 653 125.46 95.25 81.04
C ASP A 653 125.03 93.88 81.60
N HIS A 654 125.47 92.83 80.88
CA HIS A 654 125.97 91.52 81.34
C HIS A 654 125.26 90.71 82.48
N THR A 655 125.14 89.40 82.23
CA THR A 655 125.05 88.28 83.21
C THR A 655 123.68 87.95 83.83
N ARG A 656 123.14 86.74 83.56
CA ARG A 656 123.19 85.57 84.47
C ARG A 656 122.49 84.34 83.85
N ARG A 657 122.57 83.20 84.53
CA ARG A 657 122.20 81.83 84.12
C ARG A 657 121.15 81.29 85.11
N ILE A 658 120.24 80.43 84.64
CA ILE A 658 119.27 79.61 85.41
C ILE A 658 118.13 80.39 86.09
N GLU A 659 116.88 80.13 85.68
CA GLU A 659 115.80 79.53 86.53
C GLU A 659 114.50 79.34 85.72
N ASP A 660 114.18 78.07 85.43
CA ASP A 660 112.80 77.53 85.54
C ASP A 660 112.42 77.59 87.05
N PRO A 661 111.13 77.68 87.48
CA PRO A 661 110.08 76.83 86.94
C PRO A 661 108.60 77.30 87.00
N CYS A 662 107.74 76.53 86.33
CA CYS A 662 106.43 76.03 86.83
C CYS A 662 105.17 76.92 87.02
N LEU A 663 104.05 76.27 86.66
CA LEU A 663 102.72 76.28 87.30
C LEU A 663 101.80 77.51 87.19
N GLY A 664 100.85 77.40 86.26
CA GLY A 664 99.47 77.11 86.67
C GLY A 664 98.36 77.83 85.89
N SER A 665 97.11 77.34 85.85
CA SER A 665 96.57 76.01 86.18
C SER A 665 95.03 76.03 85.96
N ILE A 666 94.40 74.86 85.72
CA ILE A 666 92.95 74.57 85.98
C ILE A 666 91.95 75.30 85.04
N SER A 667 90.84 74.74 84.55
CA SER A 667 90.20 73.40 84.48
C SER A 667 88.98 73.56 83.52
N GLN A 668 88.25 72.60 82.92
CA GLN A 668 87.89 71.18 83.16
C GLN A 668 88.26 70.28 81.92
N ARG A 669 88.26 68.92 81.89
CA ARG A 669 87.54 67.81 82.59
C ARG A 669 86.17 67.46 81.95
N ASP A 670 85.71 66.22 81.73
CA ASP A 670 86.27 64.84 81.68
C ASP A 670 85.29 63.96 80.85
N VAL A 671 85.81 62.91 80.20
CA VAL A 671 85.39 61.47 80.20
C VAL A 671 83.89 61.06 80.05
N LEU A 672 83.69 59.77 79.68
CA LEU A 672 82.46 58.98 79.50
C LEU A 672 81.77 59.14 78.13
N VAL A 673 81.65 58.11 77.26
CA VAL A 673 81.19 56.69 77.37
C VAL A 673 79.73 56.55 76.90
N GLY A 674 79.53 55.59 75.99
CA GLY A 674 78.29 55.39 75.23
C GLY A 674 78.55 54.46 74.02
N CYS A 675 79.23 53.32 74.23
CA CYS A 675 78.57 52.03 74.49
C CYS A 675 77.78 51.50 73.29
N SER A 676 78.43 50.63 72.53
CA SER A 676 77.84 49.67 71.61
C SER A 676 76.96 48.63 72.32
N PHE A 677 75.82 48.26 71.74
CA PHE A 677 75.16 46.95 71.91
C PHE A 677 74.06 46.80 70.83
N SER A 678 73.55 45.63 70.42
CA SER A 678 74.10 44.29 70.09
C SER A 678 72.89 43.36 69.84
N TYR A 679 72.94 42.48 68.83
CA TYR A 679 71.93 41.41 68.56
C TYR A 679 70.48 41.88 68.27
N CYS A 680 69.56 41.11 67.66
CA CYS A 680 69.56 39.76 67.06
C CYS A 680 69.25 39.90 65.53
N ASP A 681 69.67 39.10 64.56
CA ASP A 681 69.97 37.66 64.39
C ASP A 681 68.86 36.85 63.65
N LEU A 682 69.26 35.91 62.78
CA LEU A 682 68.48 34.84 62.10
C LEU A 682 67.21 35.15 61.26
N LYS A 683 67.32 35.13 59.90
CA LYS A 683 66.85 33.98 59.06
C LYS A 683 66.91 34.16 57.52
N SER A 684 67.09 33.02 56.85
CA SER A 684 66.70 32.68 55.48
C SER A 684 66.44 31.15 55.41
N PRO A 685 65.92 30.55 54.32
CA PRO A 685 65.10 31.09 53.22
C PRO A 685 63.63 30.56 53.35
N PRO A 686 62.90 29.94 52.37
CA PRO A 686 63.36 28.91 51.43
C PRO A 686 63.03 29.15 49.93
N THR A 687 63.72 28.40 49.06
CA THR A 687 63.34 28.18 47.66
C THR A 687 62.12 27.25 47.55
N THR A 688 61.23 27.46 46.59
CA THR A 688 60.32 26.40 46.11
C THR A 688 60.19 26.44 44.58
N ARG A 689 60.74 25.42 43.92
CA ARG A 689 60.26 24.96 42.62
C ARG A 689 59.26 23.85 42.87
N GLN A 690 58.01 24.00 42.43
CA GLN A 690 57.32 22.86 41.82
C GLN A 690 56.20 23.32 40.89
N SER A 691 55.95 22.48 39.89
CA SER A 691 54.87 22.58 38.91
C SER A 691 53.56 22.00 39.45
N LEU A 692 52.48 22.26 38.70
CA LEU A 692 51.59 21.27 38.06
C LEU A 692 50.09 21.48 38.34
N TRP A 693 49.31 21.20 37.30
CA TRP A 693 47.84 21.04 37.22
C TRP A 693 46.91 22.25 37.06
N GLU A 694 45.99 22.04 36.11
CA GLU A 694 44.72 22.73 35.89
C GLU A 694 43.72 22.38 36.99
N PRO A 695 42.56 23.07 37.02
CA PRO A 695 41.29 22.37 37.22
C PRO A 695 40.47 22.30 35.93
N LEU A 696 39.82 21.15 35.73
CA LEU A 696 38.62 21.05 34.90
C LEU A 696 37.41 21.52 35.71
N ASP A 697 36.59 22.40 35.12
CA ASP A 697 35.12 22.43 35.19
C ASP A 697 34.57 23.41 34.13
#